data_AF-A0A8S1WM80-F1
#
_entry.id   AF-A0A8S1WM80-F1
#
_cell.length_a   1.000
_cell.length_b   1.000
_cell.length_c   1.000
_cell.angle_alpha   90.00
_cell.angle_beta   90.00
_cell.angle_gamma   90.00
#
_symmetry.space_group_name_H-M   'P 1'
#
loop_
_entity.id
_entity.type
_entity.pdbx_description
1 polymer ?
#
loop_
_entity_poly.entity_id
_entity_poly.type
_entity_poly.pdbx_seq_one_letter_code
_entity_poly.pdbx_strand_id
1 'polypeptide(L)'
;MDNTLLQSEVFRLQNLKNVIRAFPNNNKLQQLLVADDQGNLYLLEASGDQLKIENKQQISTGKDINYLDLLISPATSEKDRIIVTSGSQVLGLTKKLKEYLKHDTYSADLIQFAMIEGNQMFTAGEYMLNEYTYQNDKVGQLCFFLSPGKINCLQVHYLSSKAHPILGCQDSCVRVLNQDQVLYVVAMTSPVICMHVYAPQYKEVSSQNRIEQRRCFVFGLEDGTIVAADLGIERANILFTFKVSSIASIKPYDFFKTGKTDLIIARQDGIVEVYQDDQLRVQKKINEGITGIECGQFFNLNGPTEIIISTFQGRLLLLREGQNSSISKNQKEIELQIKQLKTEIADLQKNQLKDSQKAGNVSKQNNSNKVQVKFKVSHKLIKNDKDGSYKLIIDCQYPIDIIVLNGQKSQKCYTIKDLKVSNYEITINQSDIYNIFVIPIEINSSQSFSINVKPLGQYQSINLMNIKHLPLSTLNLKGEFTKQDMIMWVNDLTDLQNSQEDTQTHLFRNATLDSYLQIKFKQGQALFKSDSISAIYNCRQFIMGKANERGIQVEVKWECKDESVVQYLQKIKSLYDDCIKYKKNYEILPAIKELLVDNPFSVLSKEFQQIYSTEQELSEIYKVLPNNLQYLEDLLIDTYISKCNLKSQFDLNIENVKSLWKRDFSELIQYILK
;
A
#
# COMPACT_ATOMS: atom_id res chain seq x y z
N MET A 1 -24.31 13.37 -7.68
CA MET A 1 -23.10 12.74 -8.26
C MET A 1 -23.64 11.68 -9.20
N ASP A 2 -23.89 12.05 -10.46
CA ASP A 2 -24.83 11.30 -11.30
C ASP A 2 -24.14 10.36 -12.30
N ASN A 3 -22.80 10.43 -12.37
CA ASN A 3 -21.99 9.56 -13.21
C ASN A 3 -21.27 8.52 -12.33
N THR A 4 -21.38 7.25 -12.73
CA THR A 4 -20.67 6.13 -12.10
C THR A 4 -19.90 5.36 -13.16
N LEU A 5 -18.90 4.57 -12.77
CA LEU A 5 -18.26 3.66 -13.70
C LEU A 5 -19.08 2.36 -13.80
N LEU A 6 -19.57 2.08 -15.02
CA LEU A 6 -20.13 0.80 -15.39
C LEU A 6 -19.00 -0.21 -15.54
N GLN A 7 -19.23 -1.44 -15.09
CA GLN A 7 -18.24 -2.51 -15.07
C GLN A 7 -18.70 -3.68 -15.93
N SER A 8 -17.79 -4.19 -16.77
CA SER A 8 -17.98 -5.44 -17.52
C SER A 8 -16.69 -6.26 -17.53
N GLU A 9 -16.80 -7.57 -17.39
CA GLU A 9 -15.66 -8.48 -17.56
C GLU A 9 -15.44 -8.76 -19.05
N VAL A 10 -14.22 -8.51 -19.52
CA VAL A 10 -13.88 -8.61 -20.96
C VAL A 10 -12.88 -9.71 -21.28
N PHE A 11 -12.21 -10.24 -20.26
CA PHE A 11 -11.29 -11.37 -20.38
C PHE A 11 -10.96 -11.94 -19.01
N ARG A 12 -10.57 -13.21 -18.95
CA ARG A 12 -10.06 -13.83 -17.73
C ARG A 12 -8.90 -14.77 -18.03
N LEU A 13 -7.82 -14.60 -17.28
CA LEU A 13 -6.69 -15.53 -17.17
C LEU A 13 -6.72 -16.17 -15.78
N GLN A 14 -6.21 -17.39 -15.64
CA GLN A 14 -6.18 -18.06 -14.33
C GLN A 14 -5.31 -17.31 -13.32
N ASN A 15 -4.18 -16.76 -13.79
CA ASN A 15 -3.21 -16.07 -12.95
C ASN A 15 -2.68 -14.84 -13.69
N LEU A 16 -3.12 -13.63 -13.36
CA LEU A 16 -2.46 -12.42 -13.85
C LEU A 16 -1.38 -11.99 -12.88
N LYS A 17 -0.19 -11.65 -13.40
CA LYS A 17 0.76 -10.84 -12.65
C LYS A 17 0.46 -9.36 -12.95
N ASN A 18 0.91 -8.45 -12.07
CA ASN A 18 0.69 -7.00 -12.06
C ASN A 18 1.23 -6.24 -13.31
N VAL A 19 1.05 -6.80 -14.50
CA VAL A 19 1.68 -6.29 -15.71
C VAL A 19 0.73 -6.39 -16.88
N ILE A 20 0.06 -5.25 -17.08
CA ILE A 20 -0.71 -4.92 -18.26
C ILE A 20 -0.14 -3.66 -18.88
N ARG A 21 -0.12 -3.60 -20.21
CA ARG A 21 0.25 -2.40 -20.98
C ARG A 21 -0.63 -2.26 -22.20
N ALA A 22 -1.12 -1.05 -22.45
CA ALA A 22 -1.84 -0.71 -23.66
C ALA A 22 -0.89 -0.12 -24.70
N PHE A 23 -0.96 -0.62 -25.93
CA PHE A 23 -0.28 0.02 -27.05
C PHE A 23 -0.89 1.40 -27.34
N PRO A 24 -0.13 2.38 -27.86
CA PRO A 24 -0.65 3.71 -28.17
C PRO A 24 -1.84 3.68 -29.13
N ASN A 25 -2.72 4.68 -29.02
CA ASN A 25 -3.82 4.84 -29.97
C ASN A 25 -3.34 5.57 -31.24
N ASN A 26 -3.07 4.81 -32.30
CA ASN A 26 -2.69 5.37 -33.61
C ASN A 26 -3.90 5.40 -34.56
N ASN A 27 -4.99 6.04 -34.14
CA ASN A 27 -6.30 6.05 -34.82
C ASN A 27 -6.87 4.64 -35.05
N LYS A 28 -6.56 3.72 -34.14
CA LYS A 28 -7.03 2.32 -34.15
C LYS A 28 -7.31 1.88 -32.73
N LEU A 29 -8.16 0.86 -32.59
CA LEU A 29 -8.38 0.23 -31.30
C LEU A 29 -7.04 -0.25 -30.74
N GLN A 30 -6.79 0.08 -29.47
CA GLN A 30 -5.57 -0.30 -28.80
C GLN A 30 -5.58 -1.79 -28.50
N GLN A 31 -4.42 -2.41 -28.69
CA GLN A 31 -4.18 -3.78 -28.27
C GLN A 31 -3.60 -3.78 -26.86
N LEU A 32 -3.89 -4.83 -26.11
CA LEU A 32 -3.44 -5.00 -24.73
C LEU A 32 -2.41 -6.10 -24.65
N LEU A 33 -1.36 -5.83 -23.90
CA LEU A 33 -0.31 -6.79 -23.62
C LEU A 33 -0.37 -7.17 -22.15
N VAL A 34 -0.47 -8.48 -21.90
CA VAL A 34 -0.77 -9.01 -20.57
C VAL A 34 0.13 -10.20 -20.27
N ALA A 35 0.70 -10.23 -19.07
CA ALA A 35 1.55 -11.33 -18.62
C ALA A 35 0.86 -12.18 -17.54
N ASP A 36 0.99 -13.50 -17.65
CA ASP A 36 0.64 -14.42 -16.56
C ASP A 36 1.85 -14.72 -15.66
N ASP A 37 1.58 -15.37 -14.55
CA ASP A 37 2.60 -15.76 -13.60
C ASP A 37 3.38 -17.03 -14.00
N GLN A 38 3.00 -17.69 -15.09
CA GLN A 38 3.71 -18.85 -15.64
C GLN A 38 4.73 -18.46 -16.71
N GLY A 39 4.91 -17.15 -16.92
CA GLY A 39 5.82 -16.61 -17.93
C GLY A 39 5.26 -16.61 -19.34
N ASN A 40 3.94 -16.68 -19.51
CA ASN A 40 3.30 -16.45 -20.80
C ASN A 40 2.93 -14.98 -20.97
N LEU A 41 3.12 -14.50 -22.19
CA LEU A 41 2.74 -13.18 -22.65
C LEU A 41 1.63 -13.30 -23.68
N TYR A 42 0.56 -12.53 -23.50
CA TYR A 42 -0.63 -12.54 -24.34
C TYR A 42 -0.82 -11.16 -24.97
N LEU A 43 -0.91 -11.13 -26.29
CA LEU A 43 -1.39 -9.97 -27.04
C LEU A 43 -2.88 -10.15 -27.28
N LEU A 44 -3.67 -9.23 -26.72
CA LEU A 44 -5.12 -9.24 -26.76
C LEU A 44 -5.66 -8.12 -27.63
N GLU A 45 -6.70 -8.42 -28.40
CA GLU A 45 -7.41 -7.46 -29.24
C GLU A 45 -8.93 -7.60 -29.03
N ALA A 46 -9.66 -6.50 -29.20
CA ALA A 46 -11.11 -6.50 -29.11
C ALA A 46 -11.76 -7.27 -30.26
N SER A 47 -12.72 -8.13 -29.93
CA SER A 47 -13.54 -8.88 -30.87
C SER A 47 -14.99 -8.87 -30.37
N GLY A 48 -15.78 -7.91 -30.87
CA GLY A 48 -17.10 -7.61 -30.29
C GLY A 48 -16.93 -6.98 -28.92
N ASP A 49 -17.65 -7.49 -27.91
CA ASP A 49 -17.61 -6.99 -26.53
C ASP A 49 -16.63 -7.75 -25.61
N GLN A 50 -15.76 -8.58 -26.18
CA GLN A 50 -14.77 -9.39 -25.45
C GLN A 50 -13.37 -9.21 -26.06
N LEU A 51 -12.33 -9.43 -25.26
CA LEU A 51 -10.96 -9.53 -25.76
C LEU A 51 -10.68 -10.97 -26.20
N LYS A 52 -9.90 -11.12 -27.28
CA LYS A 52 -9.39 -12.42 -27.73
C LYS A 52 -7.87 -12.39 -27.85
N ILE A 53 -7.27 -13.56 -27.68
CA ILE A 53 -5.83 -13.75 -27.87
C ILE A 53 -5.53 -13.69 -29.36
N GLU A 54 -4.84 -12.63 -29.79
CA GLU A 54 -4.27 -12.53 -31.15
C GLU A 54 -2.99 -13.35 -31.23
N ASN A 55 -2.12 -13.23 -30.23
CA ASN A 55 -0.84 -13.92 -30.18
C ASN A 55 -0.46 -14.28 -28.74
N LYS A 56 0.24 -15.40 -28.58
CA LYS A 56 0.76 -15.90 -27.30
C LYS A 56 2.20 -16.32 -27.47
N GLN A 57 3.06 -15.88 -26.57
CA GLN A 57 4.45 -16.36 -26.48
C GLN A 57 4.76 -16.78 -25.05
N GLN A 58 5.32 -17.99 -24.90
CA GLN A 58 5.89 -18.40 -23.62
C GLN A 58 7.35 -17.98 -23.55
N ILE A 59 7.74 -17.35 -22.46
CA ILE A 59 9.11 -16.96 -22.20
C ILE A 59 9.85 -18.15 -21.60
N SER A 60 10.95 -18.56 -22.24
CA SER A 60 11.64 -19.84 -21.99
C SER A 60 12.40 -19.93 -20.66
N THR A 61 12.21 -19.01 -19.73
CA THR A 61 12.95 -18.94 -18.46
C THR A 61 12.34 -19.78 -17.34
N GLY A 62 11.09 -20.23 -17.51
CA GLY A 62 10.36 -20.97 -16.48
C GLY A 62 10.11 -20.19 -15.18
N LYS A 63 10.36 -18.87 -15.19
CA LYS A 63 10.17 -17.95 -14.06
C LYS A 63 9.11 -16.91 -14.42
N ASP A 64 8.37 -16.46 -13.42
CA ASP A 64 7.35 -15.41 -13.55
C ASP A 64 7.92 -14.15 -14.21
N ILE A 65 7.11 -13.44 -15.00
CA ILE A 65 7.46 -12.14 -15.61
C ILE A 65 7.44 -11.07 -14.51
N ASN A 66 8.55 -10.42 -14.20
CA ASN A 66 8.63 -9.42 -13.13
C ASN A 66 8.20 -8.03 -13.59
N TYR A 67 8.60 -7.64 -14.80
CA TYR A 67 8.33 -6.33 -15.37
C TYR A 67 7.99 -6.47 -16.85
N LEU A 68 7.14 -5.58 -17.33
CA LEU A 68 6.75 -5.45 -18.73
C LEU A 68 6.43 -3.98 -19.00
N ASP A 69 7.01 -3.45 -20.07
CA ASP A 69 6.72 -2.10 -20.52
C ASP A 69 6.88 -1.95 -22.04
N LEU A 70 6.35 -0.85 -22.57
CA LEU A 70 6.43 -0.52 -23.99
C LEU A 70 7.48 0.56 -24.24
N LEU A 71 8.40 0.24 -25.14
CA LEU A 71 9.50 1.08 -25.58
C LEU A 71 9.17 1.75 -26.92
N ILE A 72 9.69 2.97 -27.10
CA ILE A 72 9.64 3.67 -28.39
C ILE A 72 10.59 2.97 -29.36
N SER A 73 10.07 2.61 -30.52
CA SER A 73 10.83 2.02 -31.61
C SER A 73 11.55 3.09 -32.41
N PRO A 74 12.86 2.94 -32.67
CA PRO A 74 13.59 3.89 -33.50
C PRO A 74 13.05 3.96 -34.94
N ALA A 75 12.45 2.88 -35.44
CA ALA A 75 12.03 2.78 -36.85
C ALA A 75 10.67 3.46 -37.12
N THR A 76 9.69 3.24 -36.25
CA THR A 76 8.34 3.80 -36.39
C THR A 76 8.17 5.07 -35.57
N SER A 77 9.08 5.32 -34.63
CA SER A 77 9.00 6.42 -33.68
C SER A 77 7.70 6.37 -32.82
N GLU A 78 7.11 5.18 -32.71
CA GLU A 78 5.94 4.84 -31.89
C GLU A 78 6.33 3.81 -30.81
N LYS A 79 5.54 3.66 -29.75
CA LYS A 79 5.77 2.59 -28.76
C LYS A 79 5.34 1.22 -29.30
N ASP A 80 6.18 0.57 -30.10
CA ASP A 80 5.90 -0.76 -30.69
C ASP A 80 6.89 -1.88 -30.28
N ARG A 81 7.89 -1.53 -29.46
CA ARG A 81 8.83 -2.47 -28.87
C ARG A 81 8.40 -2.79 -27.45
N ILE A 82 8.65 -4.01 -27.02
CA ILE A 82 8.26 -4.52 -25.71
C ILE A 82 9.55 -4.87 -24.97
N ILE A 83 9.66 -4.46 -23.73
CA ILE A 83 10.68 -4.97 -22.81
C ILE A 83 10.02 -5.83 -21.75
N VAL A 84 10.59 -6.99 -21.48
CA VAL A 84 10.12 -7.94 -20.48
C VAL A 84 11.30 -8.33 -19.61
N THR A 85 11.08 -8.45 -18.30
CA THR A 85 12.06 -9.06 -17.40
C THR A 85 11.49 -10.32 -16.78
N SER A 86 12.32 -11.36 -16.67
CA SER A 86 11.96 -12.60 -15.99
C SER A 86 13.20 -13.11 -15.27
N GLY A 87 13.11 -13.20 -13.95
CA GLY A 87 14.28 -13.49 -13.12
C GLY A 87 15.34 -12.38 -13.23
N SER A 88 16.53 -12.76 -13.67
CA SER A 88 17.68 -11.88 -13.93
C SER A 88 17.92 -11.61 -15.42
N GLN A 89 16.96 -11.97 -16.27
CA GLN A 89 17.03 -11.77 -17.73
C GLN A 89 16.18 -10.57 -18.16
N VAL A 90 16.69 -9.84 -19.15
CA VAL A 90 15.96 -8.82 -19.92
C VAL A 90 15.75 -9.33 -21.33
N LEU A 91 14.51 -9.25 -21.81
CA LEU A 91 14.10 -9.65 -23.15
C LEU A 91 13.47 -8.47 -23.87
N GLY A 92 13.89 -8.23 -25.10
CA GLY A 92 13.23 -7.30 -26.01
C GLY A 92 12.42 -8.07 -27.05
N LEU A 93 11.14 -7.75 -27.16
CA LEU A 93 10.21 -8.36 -28.11
C LEU A 93 9.63 -7.30 -29.06
N THR A 94 9.42 -7.66 -30.31
CA THR A 94 8.61 -6.86 -31.24
C THR A 94 7.14 -6.91 -30.84
N LYS A 95 6.31 -5.99 -31.35
CA LYS A 95 4.85 -6.04 -31.20
C LYS A 95 4.23 -7.43 -31.52
N LYS A 96 4.82 -8.17 -32.45
CA LYS A 96 4.42 -9.54 -32.82
C LYS A 96 4.97 -10.63 -31.89
N LEU A 97 5.48 -10.28 -30.72
CA LEU A 97 6.08 -11.18 -29.75
C LEU A 97 7.24 -12.00 -30.35
N LYS A 98 8.06 -11.38 -31.19
CA LYS A 98 9.32 -11.98 -31.66
C LYS A 98 10.49 -11.37 -30.91
N GLU A 99 11.33 -12.23 -30.35
CA GLU A 99 12.54 -11.84 -29.64
C GLU A 99 13.55 -11.20 -30.58
N TYR A 100 14.10 -10.06 -30.16
CA TYR A 100 15.21 -9.37 -30.84
C TYR A 100 16.38 -9.07 -29.90
N LEU A 101 16.14 -9.08 -28.58
CA LEU A 101 17.14 -8.84 -27.56
C LEU A 101 16.95 -9.87 -26.45
N LYS A 102 18.07 -10.45 -26.00
CA LYS A 102 18.14 -11.27 -24.80
C LYS A 102 19.44 -10.97 -24.08
N HIS A 103 19.33 -10.54 -22.83
CA HIS A 103 20.48 -10.18 -22.01
C HIS A 103 20.33 -10.74 -20.59
N ASP A 104 21.35 -11.49 -20.16
CA ASP A 104 21.51 -11.94 -18.79
C ASP A 104 22.34 -10.93 -18.01
N THR A 105 21.75 -10.36 -16.95
CA THR A 105 22.49 -9.44 -16.08
C THR A 105 23.43 -10.16 -15.11
N TYR A 106 23.27 -11.48 -14.96
CA TYR A 106 23.94 -12.33 -13.97
C TYR A 106 23.87 -11.82 -12.52
N SER A 107 22.96 -10.88 -12.24
CA SER A 107 22.71 -10.39 -10.89
C SER A 107 22.08 -11.50 -10.04
N ALA A 108 22.45 -11.53 -8.76
CA ALA A 108 21.77 -12.36 -7.77
C ALA A 108 20.34 -11.87 -7.51
N ASP A 109 20.11 -10.57 -7.69
CA ASP A 109 18.81 -9.94 -7.50
C ASP A 109 17.90 -10.14 -8.72
N LEU A 110 16.61 -10.36 -8.46
CA LEU A 110 15.58 -10.36 -9.48
C LEU A 110 15.40 -8.94 -10.03
N ILE A 111 15.33 -8.81 -11.35
CA ILE A 111 15.09 -7.52 -12.00
C ILE A 111 13.60 -7.17 -11.84
N GLN A 112 13.33 -6.07 -11.14
CA GLN A 112 11.99 -5.54 -10.87
C GLN A 112 11.58 -4.47 -11.89
N PHE A 113 12.54 -3.76 -12.48
CA PHE A 113 12.30 -2.72 -13.47
C PHE A 113 13.35 -2.77 -14.58
N ALA A 114 12.94 -2.47 -15.81
CA ALA A 114 13.88 -2.25 -16.91
C ALA A 114 13.37 -1.18 -17.87
N MET A 115 14.25 -0.31 -18.34
CA MET A 115 13.93 0.74 -19.31
C MET A 115 15.07 0.90 -20.31
N ILE A 116 14.73 1.26 -21.54
CA ILE A 116 15.70 1.60 -22.58
C ILE A 116 15.42 3.04 -23.02
N GLU A 117 16.43 3.90 -22.90
CA GLU A 117 16.39 5.29 -23.35
C GLU A 117 17.58 5.55 -24.28
N GLY A 118 17.30 5.89 -25.53
CA GLY A 118 18.32 6.01 -26.58
C GLY A 118 19.24 4.78 -26.68
N ASN A 119 20.54 5.00 -26.44
CA ASN A 119 21.59 3.98 -26.49
C ASN A 119 21.97 3.44 -25.10
N GLN A 120 21.10 3.63 -24.11
CA GLN A 120 21.32 3.17 -22.74
C GLN A 120 20.18 2.26 -22.30
N MET A 121 20.51 1.21 -21.57
CA MET A 121 19.56 0.33 -20.90
C MET A 121 19.78 0.42 -19.40
N PHE A 122 18.69 0.49 -18.66
CA PHE A 122 18.68 0.58 -17.21
C PHE A 122 17.91 -0.60 -16.66
N THR A 123 18.45 -1.27 -15.64
CA THR A 123 17.73 -2.32 -14.90
C THR A 123 17.82 -2.04 -13.41
N ALA A 124 16.74 -2.29 -12.67
CA ALA A 124 16.75 -2.17 -11.23
C ALA A 124 16.23 -3.45 -10.57
N GLY A 125 16.97 -3.91 -9.56
CA GLY A 125 16.54 -4.94 -8.61
C GLY A 125 15.91 -4.31 -7.38
N GLU A 126 16.11 -4.91 -6.21
CA GLU A 126 15.59 -4.35 -4.95
C GLU A 126 16.39 -3.14 -4.47
N TYR A 127 17.72 -3.19 -4.55
CA TYR A 127 18.59 -2.09 -4.10
C TYR A 127 19.55 -1.60 -5.18
N MET A 128 19.76 -2.40 -6.23
CA MET A 128 20.76 -2.13 -7.24
C MET A 128 20.12 -1.58 -8.52
N LEU A 129 20.60 -0.44 -8.98
CA LEU A 129 20.35 0.08 -10.32
C LEU A 129 21.59 -0.18 -11.17
N ASN A 130 21.44 -0.84 -12.31
CA ASN A 130 22.50 -1.05 -13.28
C ASN A 130 22.23 -0.23 -14.54
N GLU A 131 23.29 0.36 -15.08
CA GLU A 131 23.29 1.05 -16.36
C GLU A 131 24.17 0.30 -17.35
N TYR A 132 23.68 0.17 -18.58
CA TYR A 132 24.36 -0.50 -19.68
C TYR A 132 24.35 0.38 -20.93
N THR A 133 25.39 0.29 -21.75
CA THR A 133 25.29 0.68 -23.16
C THR A 133 24.41 -0.32 -23.89
N TYR A 134 23.57 0.19 -24.79
CA TYR A 134 22.75 -0.60 -25.70
C TYR A 134 22.91 -0.05 -27.12
N GLN A 135 23.69 -0.74 -27.96
CA GLN A 135 23.91 -0.36 -29.35
C GLN A 135 24.02 -1.61 -30.22
N ASN A 136 23.35 -1.63 -31.37
CA ASN A 136 23.37 -2.75 -32.32
C ASN A 136 23.11 -4.11 -31.66
N ASP A 137 22.12 -4.17 -30.77
CA ASP A 137 21.75 -5.35 -29.97
C ASP A 137 22.88 -5.92 -29.08
N LYS A 138 23.94 -5.15 -28.85
CA LYS A 138 24.99 -5.46 -27.88
C LYS A 138 24.77 -4.65 -26.61
N VAL A 139 24.89 -5.33 -25.49
CA VAL A 139 24.77 -4.76 -24.14
C VAL A 139 26.12 -4.81 -23.45
N GLY A 140 26.62 -3.66 -22.99
CA GLY A 140 27.85 -3.57 -22.20
C GLY A 140 27.60 -2.83 -20.89
N GLN A 141 28.09 -3.35 -19.76
CA GLN A 141 27.89 -2.70 -18.46
C GLN A 141 28.65 -1.37 -18.39
N LEU A 142 27.97 -0.31 -17.95
CA LEU A 142 28.56 1.02 -17.75
C LEU A 142 28.90 1.26 -16.28
N CYS A 143 27.89 1.21 -15.42
CA CYS A 143 28.05 1.45 -13.99
C CYS A 143 26.89 0.81 -13.21
N PHE A 144 26.99 0.84 -11.88
CA PHE A 144 25.92 0.45 -10.99
C PHE A 144 25.82 1.46 -9.84
N PHE A 145 24.62 1.60 -9.29
CA PHE A 145 24.32 2.39 -8.11
C PHE A 145 23.61 1.51 -7.08
N LEU A 146 24.08 1.57 -5.82
CA LEU A 146 23.45 0.88 -4.70
C LEU A 146 22.62 1.88 -3.88
N SER A 147 21.30 1.75 -3.99
CA SER A 147 20.34 2.58 -3.29
C SER A 147 20.35 2.29 -1.78
N PRO A 148 20.40 3.32 -0.91
CA PRO A 148 20.31 3.14 0.54
C PRO A 148 19.01 2.48 1.02
N GLY A 149 17.92 2.64 0.27
CA GLY A 149 16.62 2.05 0.53
C GLY A 149 16.11 1.27 -0.68
N LYS A 150 15.16 0.35 -0.46
CA LYS A 150 14.55 -0.47 -1.52
C LYS A 150 13.95 0.41 -2.61
N ILE A 151 14.19 0.07 -3.87
CA ILE A 151 13.65 0.75 -5.05
C ILE A 151 12.24 0.22 -5.29
N ASN A 152 11.26 1.12 -5.21
CA ASN A 152 9.84 0.79 -5.40
C ASN A 152 9.34 1.17 -6.79
N CYS A 153 9.95 2.17 -7.43
CA CYS A 153 9.65 2.55 -8.81
C CYS A 153 10.85 3.23 -9.47
N LEU A 154 10.94 3.07 -10.79
CA LEU A 154 11.99 3.62 -11.64
C LEU A 154 11.34 4.37 -12.82
N GLN A 155 11.83 5.56 -13.11
CA GLN A 155 11.64 6.25 -14.39
C GLN A 155 12.99 6.69 -14.93
N VAL A 156 13.14 6.77 -16.25
CA VAL A 156 14.35 7.27 -16.89
C VAL A 156 13.96 8.32 -17.91
N HIS A 157 14.49 9.53 -17.76
CA HIS A 157 14.15 10.66 -18.64
C HIS A 157 15.33 11.59 -18.92
N TYR A 158 15.29 12.24 -20.08
CA TYR A 158 16.21 13.33 -20.42
C TYR A 158 15.86 14.61 -19.66
N LEU A 159 16.50 14.82 -18.50
CA LEU A 159 16.45 16.10 -17.78
C LEU A 159 17.40 17.14 -18.39
N SER A 160 18.44 16.65 -19.09
CA SER A 160 19.45 17.43 -19.83
C SER A 160 19.70 16.80 -21.21
N SER A 161 20.92 16.89 -21.75
CA SER A 161 21.36 16.13 -22.92
C SER A 161 21.57 14.63 -22.66
N LYS A 162 21.51 14.18 -21.40
CA LYS A 162 21.66 12.78 -20.99
C LYS A 162 20.39 12.24 -20.34
N ALA A 163 20.21 10.92 -20.38
CA ALA A 163 19.14 10.25 -19.65
C ALA A 163 19.51 10.14 -18.16
N HIS A 164 18.55 10.43 -17.28
CA HIS A 164 18.74 10.42 -15.83
C HIS A 164 17.76 9.43 -15.21
N PRO A 165 18.26 8.45 -14.44
CA PRO A 165 17.42 7.60 -13.62
C PRO A 165 16.82 8.38 -12.46
N ILE A 166 15.53 8.18 -12.24
CA ILE A 166 14.77 8.74 -11.13
C ILE A 166 14.23 7.55 -10.34
N LEU A 167 14.57 7.46 -9.06
CA LEU A 167 14.18 6.36 -8.18
C LEU A 167 13.21 6.85 -7.12
N GLY A 168 12.06 6.21 -6.99
CA GLY A 168 11.22 6.31 -5.80
C GLY A 168 11.54 5.16 -4.85
N CYS A 169 11.90 5.48 -3.61
CA CYS A 169 12.46 4.52 -2.66
C CYS A 169 11.60 4.35 -1.39
N GLN A 170 11.78 3.20 -0.74
CA GLN A 170 11.11 2.82 0.50
C GLN A 170 11.50 3.71 1.70
N ASP A 171 12.63 4.40 1.63
CA ASP A 171 13.09 5.33 2.66
C ASP A 171 12.50 6.75 2.53
N SER A 172 11.33 6.87 1.89
CA SER A 172 10.59 8.13 1.70
C SER A 172 11.38 9.20 0.94
N CYS A 173 12.12 8.79 -0.09
CA CYS A 173 12.93 9.68 -0.90
C CYS A 173 12.72 9.42 -2.39
N VAL A 174 12.75 10.50 -3.18
CA VAL A 174 12.97 10.44 -4.64
C VAL A 174 14.41 10.85 -4.92
N ARG A 175 15.16 10.00 -5.64
CA ARG A 175 16.57 10.24 -5.99
C ARG A 175 16.70 10.48 -7.48
N VAL A 176 17.32 11.58 -7.85
CA VAL A 176 17.67 11.87 -9.24
C VAL A 176 19.15 11.59 -9.43
N LEU A 177 19.48 10.72 -10.37
CA LEU A 177 20.83 10.21 -10.59
C LEU A 177 21.39 10.69 -11.91
N ASN A 178 22.72 10.78 -11.95
CA ASN A 178 23.50 10.83 -13.17
C ASN A 178 24.58 9.76 -13.05
N GLN A 179 24.38 8.64 -13.74
CA GLN A 179 25.21 7.43 -13.61
C GLN A 179 25.20 6.91 -12.16
N ASP A 180 26.36 6.78 -11.53
CA ASP A 180 26.52 6.30 -10.15
C ASP A 180 26.40 7.41 -9.09
N GLN A 181 26.22 8.68 -9.51
CA GLN A 181 26.13 9.83 -8.62
C GLN A 181 24.69 10.30 -8.41
N VAL A 182 24.32 10.54 -7.16
CA VAL A 182 23.05 11.19 -6.80
C VAL A 182 23.21 12.70 -6.99
N LEU A 183 22.43 13.29 -7.91
CA LEU A 183 22.43 14.74 -8.13
C LEU A 183 21.80 15.47 -6.95
N TYR A 184 20.60 15.02 -6.54
CA TYR A 184 19.91 15.50 -5.35
C TYR A 184 18.85 14.49 -4.90
N VAL A 185 18.37 14.69 -3.67
CA VAL A 185 17.33 13.86 -3.04
C VAL A 185 16.15 14.76 -2.68
N VAL A 186 14.95 14.34 -3.06
CA VAL A 186 13.71 14.97 -2.62
C VAL A 186 13.12 14.13 -1.50
N ALA A 187 13.10 14.68 -0.29
CA ALA A 187 12.48 14.03 0.86
C ALA A 187 10.95 14.09 0.75
N MET A 188 10.29 12.96 0.96
CA MET A 188 8.85 12.79 0.97
C MET A 188 8.35 12.50 2.39
N THR A 189 7.04 12.62 2.60
CA THR A 189 6.41 12.34 3.91
C THR A 189 6.25 10.85 4.18
N SER A 190 6.31 10.02 3.14
CA SER A 190 6.04 8.58 3.19
C SER A 190 6.75 7.87 2.03
N PRO A 191 6.95 6.54 2.09
CA PRO A 191 7.56 5.76 1.00
C PRO A 191 6.88 6.00 -0.34
N VAL A 192 7.67 6.17 -1.40
CA VAL A 192 7.16 6.34 -2.77
C VAL A 192 6.84 4.96 -3.32
N ILE A 193 5.62 4.74 -3.78
CA ILE A 193 5.16 3.40 -4.24
C ILE A 193 5.00 3.30 -5.75
N CYS A 194 4.70 4.41 -6.45
CA CYS A 194 4.55 4.45 -7.89
C CYS A 194 4.89 5.84 -8.42
N MET A 195 5.33 5.91 -9.67
CA MET A 195 5.74 7.14 -10.33
C MET A 195 5.44 7.09 -11.83
N HIS A 196 4.82 8.15 -12.34
CA HIS A 196 4.50 8.31 -13.76
C HIS A 196 4.82 9.71 -14.26
N VAL A 197 5.11 9.82 -15.56
CA VAL A 197 5.24 11.12 -16.23
C VAL A 197 3.91 11.86 -16.18
N TYR A 198 3.97 13.14 -15.85
CA TYR A 198 2.82 14.02 -15.76
C TYR A 198 3.01 15.25 -16.65
N ALA A 199 1.92 15.77 -17.19
CA ALA A 199 1.91 17.07 -17.86
C ALA A 199 0.52 17.69 -17.64
N PRO A 200 0.40 18.98 -17.28
CA PRO A 200 -0.91 19.60 -17.08
C PRO A 200 -1.81 19.51 -18.32
N GLN A 201 -1.22 19.73 -19.50
CA GLN A 201 -1.87 19.48 -20.78
C GLN A 201 -1.54 18.05 -21.22
N TYR A 202 -2.59 17.25 -21.42
CA TYR A 202 -2.42 15.90 -21.87
C TYR A 202 -1.96 15.89 -23.33
N LYS A 203 -0.83 15.22 -23.57
CA LYS A 203 -0.33 14.91 -24.91
C LYS A 203 0.14 13.47 -24.86
N GLU A 204 -0.47 12.60 -25.67
CA GLU A 204 -0.01 11.21 -25.80
C GLU A 204 1.47 11.22 -26.22
N VAL A 205 2.28 10.34 -25.62
CA VAL A 205 3.74 10.36 -25.81
C VAL A 205 4.06 9.80 -27.19
N SER A 206 4.23 10.68 -28.17
CA SER A 206 4.83 10.38 -29.47
C SER A 206 6.26 10.95 -29.54
N SER A 207 7.13 10.27 -30.28
CA SER A 207 8.51 10.70 -30.57
C SER A 207 8.64 12.12 -31.12
N GLN A 208 7.62 12.61 -31.85
CA GLN A 208 7.62 13.94 -32.47
C GLN A 208 7.47 15.07 -31.43
N ASN A 209 6.99 14.77 -30.21
CA ASN A 209 6.85 15.71 -29.10
C ASN A 209 7.98 15.63 -28.06
N ARG A 210 9.18 15.17 -28.46
CA ARG A 210 10.34 14.98 -27.56
C ARG A 210 10.99 16.26 -26.99
N ILE A 211 10.49 17.46 -27.29
CA ILE A 211 11.25 18.72 -27.05
C ILE A 211 10.63 19.67 -26.00
N GLU A 212 9.40 19.45 -25.54
CA GLU A 212 9.02 20.01 -24.23
C GLU A 212 9.51 19.00 -23.19
N GLN A 213 10.69 19.25 -22.62
CA GLN A 213 11.32 18.43 -21.58
C GLN A 213 10.30 18.13 -20.48
N ARG A 214 9.62 16.98 -20.56
CA ARG A 214 8.65 16.53 -19.56
C ARG A 214 9.42 16.10 -18.32
N ARG A 215 9.81 17.10 -17.54
CA ARG A 215 10.43 16.98 -16.23
C ARG A 215 9.38 16.82 -15.13
N CYS A 216 8.11 16.88 -15.48
CA CYS A 216 7.01 16.76 -14.54
C CYS A 216 6.64 15.29 -14.33
N PHE A 217 6.54 14.90 -13.06
CA PHE A 217 6.18 13.55 -12.62
C PHE A 217 5.10 13.64 -11.56
N VAL A 218 4.29 12.60 -11.46
CA VAL A 218 3.38 12.37 -10.35
C VAL A 218 3.82 11.14 -9.58
N PHE A 219 3.84 11.26 -8.26
CA PHE A 219 4.20 10.23 -7.30
C PHE A 219 2.98 9.86 -6.49
N GLY A 220 2.82 8.56 -6.24
CA GLY A 220 1.94 8.06 -5.19
C GLY A 220 2.78 7.66 -3.99
N LEU A 221 2.40 8.13 -2.81
CA LEU A 221 3.02 7.74 -1.54
C LEU A 221 2.17 6.68 -0.83
N GLU A 222 2.81 5.90 0.05
CA GLU A 222 2.17 4.81 0.79
C GLU A 222 1.05 5.29 1.74
N ASP A 223 1.20 6.48 2.33
CA ASP A 223 0.22 7.11 3.22
C ASP A 223 -1.01 7.71 2.48
N GLY A 224 -1.06 7.55 1.16
CA GLY A 224 -2.13 8.07 0.31
C GLY A 224 -1.91 9.49 -0.21
N THR A 225 -0.75 10.10 0.05
CA THR A 225 -0.44 11.41 -0.51
C THR A 225 -0.02 11.30 -1.97
N ILE A 226 -0.58 12.16 -2.84
CA ILE A 226 -0.19 12.32 -4.23
C ILE A 226 0.61 13.60 -4.36
N VAL A 227 1.76 13.53 -5.03
CA VAL A 227 2.66 14.66 -5.21
C VAL A 227 3.00 14.77 -6.69
N ALA A 228 2.73 15.91 -7.30
CA ALA A 228 3.27 16.24 -8.62
C ALA A 228 4.46 17.17 -8.47
N ALA A 229 5.55 16.89 -9.20
CA ALA A 229 6.77 17.67 -9.14
C ALA A 229 7.45 17.80 -10.50
N ASP A 230 8.02 18.97 -10.76
CA ASP A 230 9.00 19.21 -11.83
C ASP A 230 10.40 18.86 -11.29
N LEU A 231 10.97 17.77 -11.78
CA LEU A 231 12.31 17.29 -11.45
C LEU A 231 13.33 17.87 -12.46
N GLY A 232 13.91 19.02 -12.14
CA GLY A 232 15.03 19.60 -12.90
C GLY A 232 16.36 18.89 -12.65
N ILE A 233 17.45 19.40 -13.23
CA ILE A 233 18.81 18.84 -13.01
C ILE A 233 19.36 19.26 -11.64
N GLU A 234 19.08 20.49 -11.21
CA GLU A 234 19.66 21.06 -9.99
C GLU A 234 18.72 20.96 -8.79
N ARG A 235 17.40 20.97 -9.02
CA ARG A 235 16.38 20.95 -7.97
C ARG A 235 15.05 20.42 -8.48
N ALA A 236 14.24 19.97 -7.53
CA ALA A 236 12.83 19.69 -7.74
C ALA A 236 11.95 20.88 -7.32
N ASN A 237 10.86 21.10 -8.05
CA ASN A 237 9.79 22.02 -7.65
C ASN A 237 8.49 21.21 -7.50
N ILE A 238 7.90 21.23 -6.30
CA ILE A 238 6.58 20.63 -6.07
C ILE A 238 5.51 21.51 -6.74
N LEU A 239 4.68 20.91 -7.59
CA LEU A 239 3.62 21.58 -8.33
C LEU A 239 2.32 21.59 -7.52
N PHE A 240 1.90 20.43 -7.04
CA PHE A 240 0.74 20.28 -6.16
C PHE A 240 0.87 19.01 -5.32
N THR A 241 0.13 19.01 -4.21
CA THR A 241 -0.01 17.85 -3.34
C THR A 241 -1.45 17.77 -2.85
N PHE A 242 -2.05 16.59 -2.95
CA PHE A 242 -3.34 16.31 -2.31
C PHE A 242 -3.35 14.91 -1.73
N LYS A 243 -4.23 14.67 -0.77
CA LYS A 243 -4.30 13.40 -0.04
C LYS A 243 -5.54 12.62 -0.45
N VAL A 244 -5.32 11.36 -0.79
CA VAL A 244 -6.36 10.34 -0.98
C VAL A 244 -6.21 9.29 0.13
N SER A 245 -6.71 8.08 -0.11
CA SER A 245 -6.51 6.92 0.76
C SER A 245 -5.34 6.05 0.26
N SER A 246 -5.30 4.77 0.61
CA SER A 246 -4.24 3.83 0.20
C SER A 246 -4.07 3.73 -1.32
N ILE A 247 -2.95 4.19 -1.87
CA ILE A 247 -2.68 4.14 -3.32
C ILE A 247 -2.03 2.80 -3.70
N ALA A 248 -2.46 2.17 -4.79
CA ALA A 248 -1.79 1.00 -5.38
C ALA A 248 -1.09 1.36 -6.70
N SER A 249 -1.75 2.17 -7.54
CA SER A 249 -1.22 2.62 -8.81
C SER A 249 -1.88 3.93 -9.25
N ILE A 250 -1.16 4.73 -10.02
CA ILE A 250 -1.64 6.00 -10.59
C ILE A 250 -1.42 5.95 -12.10
N LYS A 251 -2.43 6.31 -12.89
CA LYS A 251 -2.33 6.43 -14.34
C LYS A 251 -2.78 7.83 -14.77
N PRO A 252 -1.86 8.69 -15.24
CA PRO A 252 -2.21 9.96 -15.87
C PRO A 252 -2.79 9.72 -17.27
N TYR A 253 -4.00 10.22 -17.55
CA TYR A 253 -4.67 10.10 -18.84
C TYR A 253 -5.74 11.19 -19.03
N ASP A 254 -6.05 11.62 -20.25
CA ASP A 254 -7.22 12.48 -20.53
C ASP A 254 -8.50 11.64 -20.61
N PHE A 255 -9.01 11.26 -19.45
CA PHE A 255 -10.19 10.39 -19.34
C PHE A 255 -11.45 11.11 -19.82
N PHE A 256 -11.62 12.38 -19.43
CA PHE A 256 -12.80 13.18 -19.78
C PHE A 256 -12.70 13.86 -21.15
N LYS A 257 -11.61 13.67 -21.90
CA LYS A 257 -11.36 14.29 -23.22
C LYS A 257 -11.42 15.82 -23.18
N THR A 258 -10.90 16.41 -22.11
CA THR A 258 -10.85 17.87 -21.92
C THR A 258 -9.55 18.48 -22.44
N GLY A 259 -8.58 17.66 -22.84
CA GLY A 259 -7.21 18.07 -23.15
C GLY A 259 -6.32 18.28 -21.91
N LYS A 260 -6.88 18.15 -20.70
CA LYS A 260 -6.13 18.13 -19.44
C LYS A 260 -5.78 16.69 -19.05
N THR A 261 -4.73 16.54 -18.25
CA THR A 261 -4.40 15.23 -17.68
C THR A 261 -5.24 14.98 -16.43
N ASP A 262 -6.09 13.96 -16.49
CA ASP A 262 -6.80 13.41 -15.34
C ASP A 262 -5.92 12.36 -14.64
N LEU A 263 -6.16 12.14 -13.35
CA LEU A 263 -5.46 11.15 -12.54
C LEU A 263 -6.41 9.99 -12.22
N ILE A 264 -6.14 8.83 -12.81
CA ILE A 264 -6.83 7.58 -12.50
C ILE A 264 -6.04 6.86 -11.43
N ILE A 265 -6.65 6.62 -10.28
CA ILE A 265 -6.00 6.02 -9.10
C ILE A 265 -6.67 4.69 -8.80
N ALA A 266 -5.90 3.61 -8.77
CA ALA A 266 -6.32 2.39 -8.09
C ALA A 266 -5.84 2.44 -6.66
N ARG A 267 -6.77 2.19 -5.74
CA ARG A 267 -6.47 2.02 -4.33
C ARG A 267 -6.20 0.56 -3.99
N GLN A 268 -5.51 0.35 -2.87
CA GLN A 268 -5.20 -1.00 -2.39
C GLN A 268 -6.44 -1.75 -1.88
N ASP A 269 -7.50 -1.02 -1.53
CA ASP A 269 -8.78 -1.56 -1.08
C ASP A 269 -9.77 -1.87 -2.21
N GLY A 270 -9.26 -1.92 -3.45
CA GLY A 270 -10.04 -2.26 -4.64
C GLY A 270 -10.90 -1.11 -5.18
N ILE A 271 -10.78 0.11 -4.67
CA ILE A 271 -11.50 1.27 -5.20
C ILE A 271 -10.71 1.92 -6.34
N VAL A 272 -11.40 2.26 -7.42
CA VAL A 272 -10.87 3.02 -8.55
C VAL A 272 -11.48 4.41 -8.50
N GLU A 273 -10.65 5.43 -8.58
CA GLU A 273 -11.05 6.83 -8.50
C GLU A 273 -10.48 7.60 -9.69
N VAL A 274 -11.25 8.53 -10.24
CA VAL A 274 -10.79 9.42 -11.32
C VAL A 274 -10.90 10.86 -10.83
N TYR A 275 -9.77 11.55 -10.80
CA TYR A 275 -9.64 12.93 -10.37
C TYR A 275 -9.33 13.84 -11.56
N GLN A 276 -9.92 15.03 -11.53
CA GLN A 276 -9.64 16.11 -12.46
C GLN A 276 -9.46 17.40 -11.65
N ASP A 277 -8.35 18.11 -11.88
CA ASP A 277 -7.99 19.32 -11.11
C ASP A 277 -8.10 19.09 -9.57
N ASP A 278 -7.55 17.98 -9.08
CA ASP A 278 -7.56 17.52 -7.67
C ASP A 278 -8.94 17.23 -7.06
N GLN A 279 -10.01 17.22 -7.87
CA GLN A 279 -11.36 16.89 -7.41
C GLN A 279 -11.78 15.49 -7.88
N LEU A 280 -12.31 14.69 -6.95
CA LEU A 280 -12.88 13.39 -7.26
C LEU A 280 -14.12 13.57 -8.14
N ARG A 281 -14.11 12.95 -9.32
CA ARG A 281 -15.22 13.03 -10.29
C ARG A 281 -16.08 11.78 -10.29
N VAL A 282 -15.44 10.61 -10.36
CA VAL A 282 -16.12 9.30 -10.38
C VAL A 282 -15.31 8.28 -9.60
N GLN A 283 -16.00 7.31 -9.00
CA GLN A 283 -15.36 6.19 -8.31
C GLN A 283 -16.13 4.88 -8.50
N LYS A 284 -15.43 3.76 -8.31
CA LYS A 284 -16.01 2.41 -8.35
C LYS A 284 -15.26 1.46 -7.42
N LYS A 285 -16.00 0.77 -6.56
CA LYS A 285 -15.45 -0.32 -5.75
C LYS A 285 -15.43 -1.63 -6.53
N ILE A 286 -14.27 -2.27 -6.56
CA ILE A 286 -14.00 -3.62 -7.04
C ILE A 286 -13.71 -4.49 -5.81
N ASN A 287 -14.35 -5.64 -5.67
CA ASN A 287 -14.17 -6.53 -4.50
C ASN A 287 -12.93 -7.44 -4.62
N GLU A 288 -11.91 -6.98 -5.35
CA GLU A 288 -10.67 -7.70 -5.65
C GLU A 288 -9.49 -6.73 -5.67
N GLY A 289 -8.31 -7.21 -5.27
CA GLY A 289 -7.08 -6.44 -5.37
C GLY A 289 -6.76 -6.08 -6.81
N ILE A 290 -6.52 -4.78 -7.05
CA ILE A 290 -6.18 -4.24 -8.36
C ILE A 290 -4.67 -4.37 -8.57
N THR A 291 -4.28 -5.00 -9.67
CA THR A 291 -2.88 -5.31 -9.98
C THR A 291 -2.30 -4.41 -11.07
N GLY A 292 -3.14 -3.77 -11.88
CA GLY A 292 -2.71 -2.88 -12.95
C GLY A 292 -3.87 -2.11 -13.54
N ILE A 293 -3.57 -0.94 -14.13
CA ILE A 293 -4.52 -0.06 -14.80
C ILE A 293 -3.94 0.40 -16.14
N GLU A 294 -4.76 0.33 -17.18
CA GLU A 294 -4.51 0.98 -18.46
C GLU A 294 -5.73 1.78 -18.90
N CYS A 295 -5.50 2.80 -19.73
CA CYS A 295 -6.55 3.72 -20.18
C CYS A 295 -6.42 3.97 -21.68
N GLY A 296 -7.57 4.12 -22.36
CA GLY A 296 -7.64 4.60 -23.73
C GLY A 296 -8.86 4.09 -24.49
N GLN A 297 -8.70 3.64 -25.73
CA GLN A 297 -9.79 3.17 -26.59
C GLN A 297 -9.51 1.74 -27.05
N PHE A 298 -10.17 0.77 -26.44
CA PHE A 298 -9.97 -0.66 -26.70
C PHE A 298 -11.08 -1.26 -27.56
N PHE A 299 -12.33 -0.86 -27.33
CA PHE A 299 -13.49 -1.41 -28.04
C PHE A 299 -14.19 -0.40 -28.94
N ASN A 300 -14.13 0.89 -28.61
CA ASN A 300 -14.76 1.94 -29.39
C ASN A 300 -13.82 3.13 -29.60
N LEU A 301 -13.33 3.28 -30.83
CA LEU A 301 -12.35 4.31 -31.19
C LEU A 301 -12.88 5.74 -30.96
N ASN A 302 -14.16 5.95 -31.25
CA ASN A 302 -14.82 7.26 -31.14
C ASN A 302 -15.68 7.37 -29.86
N GLY A 303 -15.67 6.34 -29.01
CA GLY A 303 -16.46 6.27 -27.78
C GLY A 303 -15.85 7.06 -26.62
N PRO A 304 -16.47 7.00 -25.42
CA PRO A 304 -15.85 7.53 -24.20
C PRO A 304 -14.53 6.79 -23.93
N THR A 305 -13.63 7.44 -23.18
CA THR A 305 -12.40 6.79 -22.73
C THR A 305 -12.72 5.61 -21.83
N GLU A 306 -11.95 4.54 -22.00
CA GLU A 306 -12.13 3.27 -21.33
C GLU A 306 -10.97 3.02 -20.38
N ILE A 307 -11.26 2.48 -19.20
CA ILE A 307 -10.26 2.03 -18.24
C ILE A 307 -10.30 0.50 -18.21
N ILE A 308 -9.15 -0.14 -18.38
CA ILE A 308 -9.01 -1.58 -18.19
C ILE A 308 -8.17 -1.84 -16.96
N ILE A 309 -8.69 -2.73 -16.12
CA ILE A 309 -8.10 -3.09 -14.83
C ILE A 309 -7.82 -4.58 -14.81
N SER A 310 -6.62 -4.94 -14.41
CA SER A 310 -6.30 -6.32 -14.04
C SER A 310 -6.50 -6.52 -12.55
N THR A 311 -7.09 -7.65 -12.17
CA THR A 311 -7.28 -8.03 -10.76
C THR A 311 -6.38 -9.19 -10.35
N PHE A 312 -6.19 -9.37 -9.05
CA PHE A 312 -5.38 -10.46 -8.47
C PHE A 312 -5.93 -11.86 -8.79
N GLN A 313 -7.24 -11.99 -9.05
CA GLN A 313 -7.86 -13.23 -9.52
C GLN A 313 -7.66 -13.51 -11.02
N GLY A 314 -6.96 -12.63 -11.72
CA GLY A 314 -6.70 -12.79 -13.15
C GLY A 314 -7.78 -12.28 -14.10
N ARG A 315 -8.70 -11.44 -13.61
CA ARG A 315 -9.75 -10.85 -14.46
C ARG A 315 -9.30 -9.55 -15.09
N LEU A 316 -9.70 -9.32 -16.33
CA LEU A 316 -9.65 -8.01 -16.98
C LEU A 316 -11.05 -7.40 -16.97
N LEU A 317 -11.19 -6.33 -16.21
CA LEU A 317 -12.42 -5.58 -16.05
C LEU A 317 -12.32 -4.28 -16.85
N LEU A 318 -13.34 -4.03 -17.66
CA LEU A 318 -13.53 -2.78 -18.37
C LEU A 318 -14.44 -1.87 -17.55
N LEU A 319 -13.98 -0.64 -17.33
CA LEU A 319 -14.74 0.44 -16.71
C LEU A 319 -14.97 1.56 -17.73
N ARG A 320 -16.23 2.00 -17.83
CA ARG A 320 -16.66 3.11 -18.70
C ARG A 320 -17.56 4.05 -17.93
N GLU A 321 -17.54 5.33 -18.29
CA GLU A 321 -18.51 6.28 -17.77
C GLU A 321 -19.93 5.94 -18.27
N GLY A 322 -20.91 5.89 -17.36
CA GLY A 322 -22.30 5.66 -17.74
C GLY A 322 -23.31 5.94 -16.61
N GLN A 323 -24.58 6.08 -17.01
CA GLN A 323 -25.71 6.18 -16.10
C GLN A 323 -26.34 4.79 -15.88
N ASN A 324 -26.78 4.49 -14.66
CA ASN A 324 -27.38 3.19 -14.32
C ASN A 324 -28.64 2.83 -15.14
N SER A 325 -29.27 3.80 -15.82
CA SER A 325 -30.51 3.63 -16.59
C SER A 325 -30.34 2.92 -17.95
N SER A 326 -29.11 2.72 -18.44
CA SER A 326 -28.84 2.15 -19.78
C SER A 326 -28.74 0.61 -19.84
N ILE A 327 -28.96 -0.11 -18.74
CA ILE A 327 -28.85 -1.59 -18.67
C ILE A 327 -30.05 -2.31 -19.34
N SER A 328 -31.08 -1.57 -19.76
CA SER A 328 -32.39 -2.11 -20.17
C SER A 328 -32.47 -2.74 -21.58
N LYS A 329 -31.40 -2.78 -22.37
CA LYS A 329 -31.51 -3.14 -23.80
C LYS A 329 -31.15 -4.57 -24.23
N ASN A 330 -30.69 -5.47 -23.35
CA ASN A 330 -30.21 -6.80 -23.79
C ASN A 330 -30.57 -8.01 -22.90
N GLN A 331 -31.78 -8.05 -22.33
CA GLN A 331 -32.23 -9.19 -21.49
C GLN A 331 -32.15 -10.56 -22.19
N LYS A 332 -32.47 -10.65 -23.49
CA LYS A 332 -32.47 -11.93 -24.22
C LYS A 332 -31.07 -12.50 -24.46
N GLU A 333 -30.09 -11.65 -24.75
CA GLU A 333 -28.69 -12.10 -24.89
C GLU A 333 -28.11 -12.54 -23.55
N ILE A 334 -28.44 -11.82 -22.47
CA ILE A 334 -28.05 -12.19 -21.10
C ILE A 334 -28.64 -13.57 -20.73
N GLU A 335 -29.91 -13.83 -21.04
CA GLU A 335 -30.54 -15.13 -20.79
C GLU A 335 -29.87 -16.27 -21.57
N LEU A 336 -29.49 -16.02 -22.84
CA LEU A 336 -28.79 -17.01 -23.66
C LEU A 336 -27.40 -17.33 -23.09
N GLN A 337 -26.64 -16.31 -22.70
CA GLN A 337 -25.32 -16.47 -22.06
C GLN A 337 -25.44 -17.22 -20.72
N ILE A 338 -26.42 -16.87 -19.89
CA ILE A 338 -26.68 -17.59 -18.63
C ILE A 338 -26.98 -19.06 -18.91
N LYS A 339 -27.75 -19.38 -19.96
CA LYS A 339 -28.06 -20.76 -20.32
C LYS A 339 -26.82 -21.53 -20.76
N GLN A 340 -25.98 -20.92 -21.59
CA GLN A 340 -24.71 -21.52 -22.04
C GLN A 340 -23.76 -21.79 -20.86
N LEU A 341 -23.58 -20.81 -19.97
CA LEU A 341 -22.76 -20.95 -18.77
C LEU A 341 -23.29 -22.04 -17.83
N LYS A 342 -24.62 -22.16 -17.68
CA LYS A 342 -25.22 -23.24 -16.86
C LYS A 342 -24.90 -24.63 -17.43
N THR A 343 -24.94 -24.81 -18.74
CA THR A 343 -24.54 -26.07 -19.38
C THR A 343 -23.06 -26.36 -19.18
N GLU A 344 -22.19 -25.37 -19.36
CA GLU A 344 -20.75 -25.52 -19.16
C GLU A 344 -20.41 -25.88 -17.71
N ILE A 345 -21.05 -25.22 -16.73
CA ILE A 345 -20.90 -25.55 -15.31
C ILE A 345 -21.31 -27.00 -15.04
N ALA A 346 -22.44 -27.47 -15.59
CA ALA A 346 -22.90 -28.84 -15.39
C ALA A 346 -21.92 -29.87 -15.96
N ASP A 347 -21.36 -29.60 -17.13
CA ASP A 347 -20.35 -30.47 -17.75
C ASP A 347 -19.04 -30.48 -16.97
N LEU A 348 -18.58 -29.32 -16.49
CA LEU A 348 -17.40 -29.20 -15.64
C LEU A 348 -17.58 -29.92 -14.30
N GLN A 349 -18.72 -29.76 -13.64
CA GLN A 349 -19.06 -30.48 -12.40
C GLN A 349 -19.05 -32.00 -12.61
N LYS A 350 -19.60 -32.48 -13.73
CA LYS A 350 -19.58 -33.90 -14.08
C LYS A 350 -18.16 -34.42 -14.28
N ASN A 351 -17.29 -33.63 -14.92
CA ASN A 351 -15.87 -33.99 -15.10
C ASN A 351 -15.12 -33.97 -13.77
N GLN A 352 -15.35 -32.97 -12.91
CA GLN A 352 -14.76 -32.88 -11.57
C GLN A 352 -15.14 -34.08 -10.70
N LEU A 353 -16.39 -34.54 -10.75
CA LEU A 353 -16.84 -35.73 -10.02
C LEU A 353 -16.14 -37.00 -10.51
N LYS A 354 -15.99 -37.17 -11.84
CA LYS A 354 -15.25 -38.30 -12.43
C LYS A 354 -13.79 -38.30 -11.98
N ASP A 355 -13.13 -37.14 -12.00
CA ASP A 355 -11.73 -37.02 -11.62
C ASP A 355 -11.52 -37.17 -10.11
N SER A 356 -12.47 -36.70 -9.29
CA SER A 356 -12.49 -36.93 -7.84
C SER A 356 -12.63 -38.41 -7.49
N GLN A 357 -13.48 -39.16 -8.22
CA GLN A 357 -13.60 -40.62 -8.06
C GLN A 357 -12.31 -41.35 -8.45
N LYS A 358 -11.66 -40.96 -9.57
CA LYS A 358 -10.36 -41.49 -9.96
C LYS A 358 -9.29 -41.20 -8.91
N ALA A 359 -9.20 -39.96 -8.42
CA ALA A 359 -8.25 -39.56 -7.38
C ALA A 359 -8.49 -40.32 -6.06
N GLY A 360 -9.75 -40.53 -5.68
CA GLY A 360 -10.14 -41.35 -4.53
C GLY A 360 -9.65 -42.79 -4.64
N ASN A 361 -9.73 -43.40 -5.83
CA ASN A 361 -9.23 -44.76 -6.07
C ASN A 361 -7.69 -44.84 -6.02
N VAL A 362 -6.99 -43.83 -6.53
CA VAL A 362 -5.51 -43.74 -6.46
C VAL A 362 -5.05 -43.51 -5.02
N SER A 363 -5.77 -42.71 -4.24
CA SER A 363 -5.42 -42.41 -2.83
C SER A 363 -5.52 -43.62 -1.88
N LYS A 364 -6.18 -44.70 -2.30
CA LYS A 364 -6.28 -45.97 -1.55
C LYS A 364 -5.10 -46.91 -1.82
N GLN A 365 -4.18 -46.55 -2.72
CA GLN A 365 -2.96 -47.31 -2.98
C GLN A 365 -1.84 -46.84 -2.02
N ASN A 366 -1.11 -47.79 -1.43
CA ASN A 366 -0.12 -47.57 -0.36
C ASN A 366 1.11 -46.70 -0.74
N ASN A 367 1.26 -46.28 -2.01
CA ASN A 367 2.38 -45.47 -2.51
C ASN A 367 1.93 -44.12 -3.11
N SER A 368 0.80 -43.55 -2.68
CA SER A 368 0.30 -42.29 -3.22
C SER A 368 0.61 -41.10 -2.30
N ASN A 369 1.34 -40.10 -2.84
CA ASN A 369 1.53 -38.80 -2.18
C ASN A 369 0.48 -37.82 -2.70
N LYS A 370 -0.32 -37.22 -1.81
CA LYS A 370 -1.22 -36.13 -2.19
C LYS A 370 -0.40 -34.87 -2.47
N VAL A 371 -0.57 -34.31 -3.66
CA VAL A 371 0.04 -33.04 -4.02
C VAL A 371 -0.86 -31.90 -3.52
N GLN A 372 -0.30 -30.98 -2.76
CA GLN A 372 -1.02 -29.79 -2.28
C GLN A 372 -1.32 -28.85 -3.44
N VAL A 373 -2.55 -28.35 -3.52
CA VAL A 373 -2.91 -27.26 -4.44
C VAL A 373 -2.20 -25.99 -3.98
N LYS A 374 -1.32 -25.47 -4.84
CA LYS A 374 -0.66 -24.19 -4.65
C LYS A 374 -1.55 -23.08 -5.20
N PHE A 375 -1.76 -22.04 -4.41
CA PHE A 375 -2.41 -20.80 -4.83
C PHE A 375 -1.53 -19.62 -4.41
N LYS A 376 -1.96 -18.38 -4.65
CA LYS A 376 -1.22 -17.19 -4.21
C LYS A 376 -2.06 -16.35 -3.25
N VAL A 377 -1.41 -15.85 -2.22
CA VAL A 377 -1.92 -14.83 -1.30
C VAL A 377 -0.92 -13.68 -1.27
N SER A 378 -1.39 -12.48 -1.55
CA SER A 378 -0.66 -11.24 -1.34
C SER A 378 -1.18 -10.56 -0.08
N HIS A 379 -0.33 -9.81 0.60
CA HIS A 379 -0.71 -9.05 1.77
C HIS A 379 0.02 -7.72 1.79
N LYS A 380 -0.63 -6.70 2.35
CA LYS A 380 -0.03 -5.40 2.60
C LYS A 380 -0.46 -4.89 3.97
N LEU A 381 0.50 -4.38 4.72
CA LEU A 381 0.28 -3.81 6.05
C LEU A 381 0.49 -2.30 5.97
N ILE A 382 -0.60 -1.54 6.08
CA ILE A 382 -0.58 -0.08 6.06
C ILE A 382 -0.72 0.44 7.47
N LYS A 383 0.14 1.35 7.89
CA LYS A 383 0.00 2.04 9.17
C LYS A 383 -0.93 3.23 9.03
N ASN A 384 -1.86 3.39 9.96
CA ASN A 384 -2.68 4.60 10.09
C ASN A 384 -1.98 5.58 11.02
N ASP A 385 -1.68 6.77 10.50
CA ASP A 385 -0.94 7.77 11.24
C ASP A 385 -1.75 8.44 12.36
N LYS A 386 -3.09 8.42 12.28
CA LYS A 386 -3.96 9.13 13.23
C LYS A 386 -4.17 8.41 14.55
N ASP A 387 -4.24 7.09 14.54
CA ASP A 387 -4.50 6.26 15.72
C ASP A 387 -3.40 5.22 15.96
N GLY A 388 -2.44 5.10 15.03
CA GLY A 388 -1.36 4.13 15.11
C GLY A 388 -1.78 2.67 14.90
N SER A 389 -3.01 2.45 14.43
CA SER A 389 -3.50 1.12 14.03
C SER A 389 -2.85 0.66 12.73
N TYR A 390 -2.82 -0.65 12.52
CA TYR A 390 -2.37 -1.24 11.27
C TYR A 390 -3.56 -1.83 10.50
N LYS A 391 -3.70 -1.43 9.25
CA LYS A 391 -4.64 -1.99 8.30
C LYS A 391 -3.94 -3.06 7.48
N LEU A 392 -4.29 -4.31 7.75
CA LEU A 392 -3.85 -5.46 6.97
C LEU A 392 -4.83 -5.70 5.82
N ILE A 393 -4.36 -5.62 4.59
CA ILE A 393 -5.08 -5.96 3.37
C ILE A 393 -4.57 -7.30 2.87
N ILE A 394 -5.49 -8.23 2.61
CA ILE A 394 -5.19 -9.59 2.14
C ILE A 394 -5.87 -9.80 0.80
N ASP A 395 -5.11 -10.18 -0.21
CA ASP A 395 -5.59 -10.57 -1.53
C ASP A 395 -5.34 -12.05 -1.74
N CYS A 396 -6.40 -12.81 -2.00
CA CYS A 396 -6.33 -14.22 -2.35
C CYS A 396 -6.71 -14.43 -3.81
N GLN A 397 -6.09 -15.41 -4.45
CA GLN A 397 -6.42 -15.80 -5.83
C GLN A 397 -7.84 -16.35 -5.95
N TYR A 398 -8.37 -16.89 -4.85
CA TYR A 398 -9.71 -17.47 -4.76
C TYR A 398 -10.51 -16.75 -3.67
N PRO A 399 -11.85 -16.77 -3.74
CA PRO A 399 -12.71 -16.27 -2.68
C PRO A 399 -12.32 -16.86 -1.32
N ILE A 400 -12.24 -16.02 -0.30
CA ILE A 400 -11.74 -16.40 1.01
C ILE A 400 -12.92 -16.91 1.86
N ASP A 401 -12.72 -18.04 2.54
CA ASP A 401 -13.68 -18.60 3.50
C ASP A 401 -13.35 -18.09 4.91
N ILE A 402 -12.11 -18.38 5.35
CA ILE A 402 -11.68 -18.13 6.73
C ILE A 402 -10.30 -17.48 6.74
N ILE A 403 -10.15 -16.48 7.61
CA ILE A 403 -8.85 -15.90 7.97
C ILE A 403 -8.63 -16.09 9.46
N VAL A 404 -7.54 -16.74 9.83
CA VAL A 404 -7.13 -16.91 11.23
C VAL A 404 -5.91 -16.03 11.49
N LEU A 405 -6.03 -15.10 12.45
CA LEU A 405 -4.91 -14.35 13.01
C LEU A 405 -4.51 -14.98 14.33
N ASN A 406 -3.30 -15.52 14.38
CA ASN A 406 -2.74 -16.15 15.56
C ASN A 406 -1.52 -15.36 16.06
N GLY A 407 -1.73 -14.51 17.07
CA GLY A 407 -0.66 -13.85 17.84
C GLY A 407 -0.45 -14.52 19.20
N GLN A 408 0.68 -14.24 19.84
CA GLN A 408 0.96 -14.69 21.20
C GLN A 408 -0.01 -14.10 22.23
N LYS A 409 -0.46 -12.86 22.01
CA LYS A 409 -1.35 -12.10 22.90
C LYS A 409 -2.82 -12.20 22.50
N SER A 410 -3.11 -12.37 21.20
CA SER A 410 -4.48 -12.38 20.68
C SER A 410 -4.64 -13.36 19.53
N GLN A 411 -5.72 -14.13 19.57
CA GLN A 411 -6.16 -15.01 18.49
C GLN A 411 -7.55 -14.59 18.02
N LYS A 412 -7.71 -14.38 16.71
CA LYS A 412 -8.98 -13.98 16.10
C LYS A 412 -9.23 -14.79 14.84
N CYS A 413 -10.48 -15.21 14.65
CA CYS A 413 -10.93 -15.93 13.46
C CYS A 413 -12.02 -15.10 12.77
N TYR A 414 -11.87 -14.91 11.46
CA TYR A 414 -12.80 -14.15 10.62
C TYR A 414 -13.38 -15.11 9.60
N THR A 415 -14.69 -15.35 9.68
CA THR A 415 -15.45 -16.11 8.67
C THR A 415 -16.12 -15.14 7.71
N ILE A 416 -15.82 -15.26 6.43
CA ILE A 416 -16.33 -14.37 5.38
C ILE A 416 -17.60 -14.97 4.79
N LYS A 417 -18.73 -14.30 5.01
CA LYS A 417 -20.04 -14.78 4.56
C LYS A 417 -20.29 -14.59 3.06
N ASP A 418 -19.57 -13.68 2.42
CA ASP A 418 -19.74 -13.36 1.00
C ASP A 418 -18.80 -14.20 0.14
N LEU A 419 -19.38 -15.13 -0.63
CA LEU A 419 -18.67 -16.08 -1.49
C LEU A 419 -17.89 -15.43 -2.66
N LYS A 420 -17.97 -14.10 -2.84
CA LYS A 420 -17.29 -13.38 -3.93
C LYS A 420 -16.10 -12.56 -3.48
N VAL A 421 -15.80 -12.50 -2.19
CA VAL A 421 -14.77 -11.62 -1.64
C VAL A 421 -13.42 -12.33 -1.66
N SER A 422 -12.45 -11.77 -2.38
CA SER A 422 -11.06 -12.23 -2.34
C SER A 422 -10.07 -11.18 -1.84
N ASN A 423 -10.52 -9.94 -1.65
CA ASN A 423 -9.80 -8.87 -0.97
C ASN A 423 -10.47 -8.63 0.39
N TYR A 424 -9.73 -8.76 1.49
CA TYR A 424 -10.27 -8.56 2.83
C TYR A 424 -9.37 -7.67 3.68
N GLU A 425 -10.00 -6.80 4.48
CA GLU A 425 -9.31 -5.80 5.28
C GLU A 425 -9.51 -6.07 6.77
N ILE A 426 -8.43 -6.04 7.54
CA ILE A 426 -8.41 -6.29 8.98
C ILE A 426 -7.66 -5.17 9.67
N THR A 427 -8.27 -4.57 10.69
CA THR A 427 -7.61 -3.56 11.53
C THR A 427 -7.00 -4.23 12.75
N ILE A 428 -5.71 -4.01 12.99
CA ILE A 428 -4.90 -4.60 14.05
C ILE A 428 -4.29 -3.49 14.88
N ASN A 429 -4.62 -3.46 16.17
CA ASN A 429 -4.19 -2.41 17.10
C ASN A 429 -3.15 -2.90 18.12
N GLN A 430 -3.02 -4.22 18.29
CA GLN A 430 -2.16 -4.82 19.29
C GLN A 430 -0.84 -5.25 18.67
N SER A 431 0.27 -4.79 19.26
CA SER A 431 1.62 -5.17 18.85
C SER A 431 1.92 -6.62 19.20
N ASP A 432 2.17 -7.43 18.18
CA ASP A 432 2.46 -8.84 18.26
C ASP A 432 3.05 -9.32 16.93
N ILE A 433 3.63 -10.52 16.94
CA ILE A 433 3.95 -11.27 15.72
C ILE A 433 2.76 -12.18 15.42
N TYR A 434 2.02 -11.85 14.37
CA TYR A 434 0.86 -12.63 13.96
C TYR A 434 1.24 -13.61 12.86
N ASN A 435 0.93 -14.89 13.08
CA ASN A 435 0.87 -15.89 12.03
C ASN A 435 -0.55 -15.92 11.49
N ILE A 436 -0.69 -15.58 10.21
CA ILE A 436 -1.98 -15.46 9.54
C ILE A 436 -2.17 -16.65 8.64
N PHE A 437 -3.35 -17.27 8.69
CA PHE A 437 -3.74 -18.37 7.82
C PHE A 437 -4.93 -17.94 6.98
N VAL A 438 -4.80 -18.07 5.67
CA VAL A 438 -5.85 -17.77 4.69
C VAL A 438 -6.33 -19.08 4.09
N ILE A 439 -7.63 -19.34 4.23
CA ILE A 439 -8.30 -20.55 3.77
C ILE A 439 -9.32 -20.12 2.70
N PRO A 440 -9.12 -20.52 1.43
CA PRO A 440 -10.08 -20.23 0.37
C PRO A 440 -11.27 -21.17 0.39
N ILE A 441 -12.37 -20.72 -0.21
CA ILE A 441 -13.56 -21.54 -0.45
C ILE A 441 -13.20 -22.70 -1.39
N GLU A 442 -13.69 -23.90 -1.07
CA GLU A 442 -13.56 -25.12 -1.90
C GLU A 442 -12.12 -25.60 -2.15
N ILE A 443 -11.11 -24.95 -1.54
CA ILE A 443 -9.71 -25.37 -1.59
C ILE A 443 -9.31 -25.95 -0.24
N ASN A 444 -9.05 -27.25 -0.20
CA ASN A 444 -8.61 -27.96 0.99
C ASN A 444 -7.11 -27.73 1.30
N SER A 445 -6.64 -26.49 1.17
CA SER A 445 -5.31 -26.05 1.56
C SER A 445 -5.35 -24.64 2.12
N SER A 446 -4.42 -24.35 3.04
CA SER A 446 -4.23 -23.00 3.57
C SER A 446 -2.88 -22.44 3.12
N GLN A 447 -2.81 -21.12 3.05
CA GLN A 447 -1.54 -20.41 2.99
C GLN A 447 -1.34 -19.61 4.26
N SER A 448 -0.10 -19.55 4.71
CA SER A 448 0.26 -18.76 5.88
C SER A 448 1.38 -17.78 5.57
N PHE A 449 1.34 -16.66 6.27
CA PHE A 449 2.39 -15.65 6.29
C PHE A 449 2.44 -15.00 7.67
N SER A 450 3.58 -14.41 8.00
CA SER A 450 3.79 -13.76 9.29
C SER A 450 3.91 -12.26 9.10
N ILE A 451 3.24 -11.49 9.97
CA ILE A 451 3.41 -10.04 10.04
C ILE A 451 3.92 -9.66 11.43
N ASN A 452 4.75 -8.62 11.48
CA ASN A 452 5.24 -8.05 12.73
C ASN A 452 4.59 -6.68 12.93
N VAL A 453 3.68 -6.58 13.90
CA VAL A 453 3.09 -5.31 14.31
C VAL A 453 3.98 -4.71 15.39
N LYS A 454 4.73 -3.68 15.01
CA LYS A 454 5.80 -3.10 15.84
C LYS A 454 5.25 -2.54 17.17
N PRO A 455 5.92 -2.77 18.31
CA PRO A 455 5.48 -2.28 19.63
C PRO A 455 5.32 -0.77 19.72
N LEU A 456 6.21 -0.01 19.08
CA LEU A 456 6.15 1.45 19.01
C LEU A 456 5.83 1.91 17.60
N GLY A 457 5.06 1.09 16.89
CA GLY A 457 4.60 1.35 15.53
C GLY A 457 3.92 2.70 15.37
N GLN A 458 3.31 3.28 16.41
CA GLN A 458 2.64 4.58 16.36
C GLN A 458 3.59 5.78 16.28
N TYR A 459 4.86 5.59 16.62
CA TYR A 459 5.88 6.64 16.60
C TYR A 459 6.43 6.80 15.17
N GLN A 460 6.47 8.03 14.67
CA GLN A 460 7.05 8.38 13.37
C GLN A 460 8.32 9.20 13.55
N SER A 461 9.33 8.95 12.73
CA SER A 461 10.56 9.75 12.74
C SER A 461 10.26 11.18 12.32
N ILE A 462 10.79 12.15 13.07
CA ILE A 462 10.68 13.58 12.79
C ILE A 462 12.05 14.23 12.85
N ASN A 463 12.19 15.36 12.15
CA ASN A 463 13.42 16.16 12.22
C ASN A 463 13.67 16.63 13.66
N LEU A 464 14.95 16.64 14.04
CA LEU A 464 15.40 17.00 15.39
C LEU A 464 14.97 18.42 15.76
N MET A 465 13.94 18.52 16.61
CA MET A 465 13.54 19.76 17.29
C MET A 465 13.94 19.72 18.76
N ASN A 466 14.15 20.89 19.38
CA ASN A 466 14.51 20.97 20.80
C ASN A 466 13.31 20.62 21.70
N ILE A 467 13.32 19.43 22.31
CA ILE A 467 12.29 18.97 23.28
C ILE A 467 12.64 19.37 24.73
N LYS A 468 13.46 20.42 24.90
CA LYS A 468 14.04 20.76 26.21
C LYS A 468 13.01 21.15 27.28
N HIS A 469 11.76 21.42 26.89
CA HIS A 469 10.71 21.93 27.78
C HIS A 469 9.74 20.85 28.32
N LEU A 470 9.88 19.59 27.92
CA LEU A 470 9.01 18.50 28.39
C LEU A 470 9.66 17.69 29.52
N PRO A 471 8.89 17.26 30.55
CA PRO A 471 9.37 16.32 31.56
C PRO A 471 9.51 14.93 30.92
N LEU A 472 10.75 14.52 30.64
CA LEU A 472 11.06 13.24 30.02
C LEU A 472 11.54 12.22 31.04
N SER A 473 10.90 11.06 31.06
CA SER A 473 11.40 9.84 31.71
C SER A 473 12.54 9.23 30.87
N THR A 474 13.49 8.56 31.50
CA THR A 474 14.72 8.10 30.83
C THR A 474 14.99 6.62 31.04
N LEU A 475 15.60 5.98 30.04
CA LEU A 475 16.09 4.61 30.07
C LEU A 475 17.49 4.58 29.46
N ASN A 476 18.47 4.18 30.26
CA ASN A 476 19.88 4.09 29.91
C ASN A 476 20.31 2.63 29.89
N LEU A 477 20.84 2.20 28.76
CA LEU A 477 21.30 0.84 28.50
C LEU A 477 22.80 0.85 28.27
N LYS A 478 23.52 -0.04 28.95
CA LYS A 478 24.95 -0.29 28.73
C LYS A 478 25.18 -1.78 28.56
N GLY A 479 25.95 -2.19 27.58
CA GLY A 479 26.22 -3.62 27.36
C GLY A 479 27.17 -3.86 26.21
N GLU A 480 27.39 -5.13 25.88
CA GLU A 480 28.30 -5.57 24.82
C GLU A 480 27.61 -5.68 23.45
N PHE A 481 26.58 -4.86 23.20
CA PHE A 481 25.92 -4.81 21.89
C PHE A 481 26.67 -3.91 20.91
N THR A 482 26.71 -4.33 19.65
CA THR A 482 27.26 -3.51 18.56
C THR A 482 26.29 -2.41 18.17
N LYS A 483 26.79 -1.41 17.41
CA LYS A 483 25.92 -0.39 16.81
C LYS A 483 24.86 -1.02 15.88
N GLN A 484 25.23 -2.06 15.14
CA GLN A 484 24.32 -2.75 14.22
C GLN A 484 23.21 -3.50 14.96
N ASP A 485 23.52 -4.12 16.10
CA ASP A 485 22.51 -4.75 16.96
C ASP A 485 21.45 -3.73 17.38
N MET A 486 21.88 -2.55 17.86
CA MET A 486 20.96 -1.49 18.28
C MET A 486 20.15 -0.92 17.12
N ILE A 487 20.75 -0.72 15.94
CA ILE A 487 20.02 -0.29 14.73
C ILE A 487 18.94 -1.31 14.40
N MET A 488 19.26 -2.60 14.42
CA MET A 488 18.31 -3.67 14.12
C MET A 488 17.17 -3.71 15.16
N TRP A 489 17.48 -3.64 16.45
CA TRP A 489 16.45 -3.64 17.51
C TRP A 489 15.54 -2.43 17.45
N VAL A 490 16.08 -1.24 17.19
CA VAL A 490 15.26 -0.02 17.09
C VAL A 490 14.46 0.00 15.78
N ASN A 491 14.96 -0.60 14.70
CA ASN A 491 14.19 -0.84 13.47
C ASN A 491 13.06 -1.86 13.65
N ASP A 492 13.18 -2.81 14.57
CA ASP A 492 12.06 -3.70 14.91
C ASP A 492 11.04 -3.01 15.84
N LEU A 493 11.46 -2.00 16.61
CA LEU A 493 10.60 -1.19 17.47
C LEU A 493 9.83 -0.09 16.70
N THR A 494 10.49 0.55 15.74
CA THR A 494 10.07 1.76 15.02
C THR A 494 10.59 1.74 13.57
N ASP A 495 10.38 2.78 12.77
CA ASP A 495 10.97 2.92 11.44
C ASP A 495 12.15 3.89 11.49
N LEU A 496 13.41 3.40 11.55
CA LEU A 496 14.60 4.26 11.49
C LEU A 496 15.07 4.46 10.05
N GLN A 497 15.56 5.66 9.77
CA GLN A 497 16.46 5.90 8.65
C GLN A 497 17.92 5.74 9.13
N ASN A 498 18.71 4.92 8.44
CA ASN A 498 20.09 4.68 8.82
C ASN A 498 20.99 5.90 8.49
N SER A 499 21.85 6.30 9.44
CA SER A 499 22.91 7.29 9.21
C SER A 499 24.30 6.70 9.42
N GLN A 500 25.31 7.24 8.74
CA GLN A 500 26.70 6.77 8.90
C GLN A 500 27.41 7.30 10.15
N GLU A 501 26.78 8.19 10.94
CA GLU A 501 27.39 8.86 12.09
C GLU A 501 27.71 7.91 13.26
N ASP A 502 28.84 8.09 13.95
CA ASP A 502 29.26 7.26 15.08
C ASP A 502 28.27 7.24 16.26
N THR A 503 27.63 8.37 16.53
CA THR A 503 26.53 8.49 17.50
C THR A 503 25.28 8.93 16.77
N GLN A 504 24.26 8.07 16.76
CA GLN A 504 23.00 8.39 16.12
C GLN A 504 22.02 8.98 17.13
N THR A 505 21.33 10.05 16.75
CA THR A 505 20.24 10.62 17.53
C THR A 505 19.00 10.72 16.64
N HIS A 506 17.96 9.99 17.03
CA HIS A 506 16.69 9.96 16.32
C HIS A 506 15.59 10.48 17.23
N LEU A 507 14.64 11.18 16.63
CA LEU A 507 13.48 11.68 17.35
C LEU A 507 12.23 11.17 16.68
N PHE A 508 11.32 10.66 17.49
CA PHE A 508 10.03 10.19 17.04
C PHE A 508 8.89 10.92 17.73
N ARG A 509 7.76 11.03 17.03
CA ARG A 509 6.52 11.62 17.49
C ARG A 509 5.35 10.67 17.28
N ASN A 510 4.52 10.50 18.30
CA ASN A 510 3.20 9.89 18.19
C ASN A 510 2.20 11.01 17.84
N ALA A 511 1.57 10.91 16.67
CA ALA A 511 0.67 11.94 16.17
C ALA A 511 -0.65 12.03 16.96
N THR A 512 -1.13 10.93 17.53
CA THR A 512 -2.40 10.85 18.26
C THR A 512 -2.36 11.67 19.55
N LEU A 513 -1.30 11.51 20.34
CA LEU A 513 -1.15 12.13 21.67
C LEU A 513 -0.12 13.26 21.72
N ASP A 514 0.51 13.56 20.60
CA ASP A 514 1.63 14.50 20.52
C ASP A 514 2.72 14.20 21.58
N SER A 515 3.13 12.92 21.62
CA SER A 515 4.13 12.38 22.55
C SER A 515 5.43 12.10 21.81
N TYR A 516 6.56 12.27 22.48
CA TYR A 516 7.89 12.23 21.87
C TYR A 516 8.74 11.11 22.45
N LEU A 517 9.54 10.48 21.58
CA LEU A 517 10.54 9.49 21.95
C LEU A 517 11.86 9.85 21.28
N GLN A 518 12.85 10.24 22.08
CA GLN A 518 14.21 10.49 21.63
C GLN A 518 15.07 9.25 21.90
N ILE A 519 15.75 8.76 20.87
CA ILE A 519 16.67 7.62 20.97
C ILE A 519 18.06 8.10 20.57
N LYS A 520 19.02 8.00 21.49
CA LYS A 520 20.43 8.32 21.23
C LYS A 520 21.29 7.11 21.54
N PHE A 521 22.06 6.63 20.58
CA PHE A 521 22.89 5.44 20.79
C PHE A 521 24.23 5.51 20.06
N LYS A 522 25.18 4.76 20.60
CA LYS A 522 26.49 4.44 20.04
C LYS A 522 26.84 3.00 20.42
N GLN A 523 27.99 2.49 19.99
CA GLN A 523 28.42 1.15 20.36
C GLN A 523 28.43 0.97 21.89
N GLY A 524 27.75 -0.08 22.37
CA GLY A 524 27.62 -0.46 23.77
C GLY A 524 26.85 0.50 24.69
N GLN A 525 26.28 1.61 24.19
CA GLN A 525 25.51 2.56 25.01
C GLN A 525 24.29 3.11 24.27
N ALA A 526 23.13 3.10 24.91
CA ALA A 526 21.90 3.69 24.38
C ALA A 526 21.11 4.44 25.46
N LEU A 527 20.52 5.56 25.08
CA LEU A 527 19.71 6.43 25.92
C LEU A 527 18.38 6.71 25.23
N PHE A 528 17.30 6.32 25.88
CA PHE A 528 15.92 6.57 25.46
C PHE A 528 15.32 7.61 26.40
N LYS A 529 14.63 8.61 25.84
CA LYS A 529 13.90 9.63 26.59
C LYS A 529 12.50 9.79 26.03
N SER A 530 11.48 9.79 26.87
CA SER A 530 10.10 9.97 26.42
C SER A 530 9.23 10.62 27.48
N ASP A 531 8.19 11.32 27.03
CA ASP A 531 7.08 11.78 27.89
C ASP A 531 6.03 10.67 28.14
N SER A 532 6.16 9.51 27.49
CA SER A 532 5.32 8.32 27.72
C SER A 532 6.08 7.26 28.49
N ILE A 533 5.61 6.93 29.69
CA ILE A 533 6.19 5.84 30.51
C ILE A 533 5.98 4.47 29.86
N SER A 534 4.86 4.28 29.15
CA SER A 534 4.57 3.06 28.38
C SER A 534 5.58 2.86 27.26
N ALA A 535 6.00 3.93 26.58
CA ALA A 535 7.04 3.85 25.55
C ALA A 535 8.38 3.39 26.13
N ILE A 536 8.78 3.95 27.28
CA ILE A 536 10.00 3.54 27.99
C ILE A 536 9.93 2.07 28.43
N TYR A 537 8.80 1.63 28.99
CA TYR A 537 8.59 0.25 29.39
C TYR A 537 8.66 -0.72 28.20
N ASN A 538 8.02 -0.38 27.10
CA ASN A 538 8.05 -1.18 25.86
C ASN A 538 9.48 -1.26 25.28
N CYS A 539 10.24 -0.16 25.26
CA CYS A 539 11.65 -0.17 24.87
C CYS A 539 12.46 -1.13 25.76
N ARG A 540 12.29 -1.06 27.09
CA ARG A 540 12.99 -1.93 28.03
C ARG A 540 12.69 -3.40 27.77
N GLN A 541 11.40 -3.79 27.72
CA GLN A 541 11.00 -5.18 27.55
C GLN A 541 11.48 -5.76 26.22
N PHE A 542 11.32 -4.99 25.13
CA PHE A 542 11.71 -5.44 23.80
C PHE A 542 13.22 -5.64 23.68
N ILE A 543 14.01 -4.65 24.12
CA ILE A 543 15.48 -4.73 24.01
C ILE A 543 16.03 -5.82 24.93
N MET A 544 15.50 -5.97 26.15
CA MET A 544 15.89 -7.08 27.03
C MET A 544 15.55 -8.44 26.41
N GLY A 545 14.38 -8.58 25.78
CA GLY A 545 14.01 -9.79 25.04
C GLY A 545 15.00 -10.12 23.93
N LYS A 546 15.33 -9.13 23.07
CA LYS A 546 16.30 -9.29 21.97
C LYS A 546 17.73 -9.54 22.44
N ALA A 547 18.15 -8.90 23.52
CA ALA A 547 19.46 -9.14 24.11
C ALA A 547 19.56 -10.57 24.67
N ASN A 548 18.53 -11.04 25.37
CA ASN A 548 18.46 -12.39 25.91
C ASN A 548 18.45 -13.47 24.80
N GLU A 549 17.69 -13.26 23.72
CA GLU A 549 17.68 -14.15 22.55
C GLU A 549 19.09 -14.34 21.95
N ARG A 550 19.93 -13.30 22.02
CA ARG A 550 21.31 -13.31 21.50
C ARG A 550 22.36 -13.63 22.57
N GLY A 551 21.97 -13.84 23.83
CA GLY A 551 22.90 -14.02 24.95
C GLY A 551 23.76 -12.79 25.28
N ILE A 552 23.32 -11.58 24.89
CA ILE A 552 24.03 -10.33 25.15
C ILE A 552 23.64 -9.79 26.53
N GLN A 553 24.63 -9.51 27.37
CA GLN A 553 24.38 -8.90 28.68
C GLN A 553 24.17 -7.38 28.55
N VAL A 554 23.09 -6.87 29.13
CA VAL A 554 22.72 -5.45 29.13
C VAL A 554 22.36 -4.99 30.53
N GLU A 555 23.11 -4.03 31.05
CA GLU A 555 22.79 -3.27 32.26
C GLU A 555 21.72 -2.21 31.92
N VAL A 556 20.64 -2.19 32.71
CA VAL A 556 19.48 -1.32 32.51
C VAL A 556 19.33 -0.37 33.70
N LYS A 557 19.31 0.94 33.44
CA LYS A 557 18.94 1.97 34.42
C LYS A 557 17.78 2.80 33.88
N TRP A 558 16.77 3.06 34.70
CA TRP A 558 15.62 3.86 34.29
C TRP A 558 15.25 4.89 35.36
N GLU A 559 14.62 5.98 34.93
CA GLU A 559 14.13 7.06 35.78
C GLU A 559 12.73 7.45 35.30
N CYS A 560 11.73 7.30 36.18
CA CYS A 560 10.36 7.73 35.91
C CYS A 560 10.12 9.09 36.56
N LYS A 561 9.68 10.08 35.77
CA LYS A 561 9.28 11.39 36.29
C LYS A 561 7.77 11.43 36.46
N ASP A 562 7.29 11.64 37.68
CA ASP A 562 5.84 11.68 37.95
C ASP A 562 5.14 12.81 37.18
N GLU A 563 5.79 13.97 36.98
CA GLU A 563 5.30 15.07 36.14
C GLU A 563 4.99 14.63 34.71
N SER A 564 5.81 13.72 34.16
CA SER A 564 5.66 13.15 32.82
C SER A 564 4.38 12.31 32.73
N VAL A 565 4.14 11.45 33.73
CA VAL A 565 2.94 10.62 33.83
C VAL A 565 1.68 11.48 33.93
N VAL A 566 1.72 12.53 34.75
CA VAL A 566 0.56 13.45 34.92
C VAL A 566 0.22 14.16 33.61
N GLN A 567 1.22 14.73 32.92
CA GLN A 567 0.99 15.41 31.64
C GLN A 567 0.47 14.45 30.57
N TYR A 568 0.99 13.22 30.52
CA TYR A 568 0.52 12.21 29.58
C TYR A 568 -0.94 11.81 29.83
N LEU A 569 -1.31 11.58 31.10
CA LEU A 569 -2.71 11.29 31.48
C LEU A 569 -3.66 12.45 31.16
N GLN A 570 -3.22 13.69 31.33
CA GLN A 570 -4.00 14.88 30.97
C GLN A 570 -4.27 14.96 29.47
N LYS A 571 -3.27 14.63 28.63
CA LYS A 571 -3.44 14.55 27.18
C LYS A 571 -4.49 13.49 26.80
N ILE A 572 -4.43 12.29 27.38
CA ILE A 572 -5.43 11.23 27.16
C ILE A 572 -6.83 11.72 27.58
N LYS A 573 -6.93 12.39 28.73
CA LYS A 573 -8.21 12.87 29.27
C LYS A 573 -8.86 13.91 28.38
N SER A 574 -8.08 14.88 27.87
CA SER A 574 -8.59 15.90 26.94
C SER A 574 -9.22 15.26 25.70
N LEU A 575 -8.53 14.32 25.05
CA LEU A 575 -9.04 13.63 23.87
C LEU A 575 -10.28 12.77 24.17
N TYR A 576 -10.32 12.15 25.35
CA TYR A 576 -11.46 11.34 25.77
C TYR A 576 -12.71 12.19 26.00
N ASP A 577 -12.55 13.35 26.63
CA ASP A 577 -13.65 14.29 26.88
C ASP A 577 -14.18 14.88 25.57
N ASP A 578 -13.31 15.16 24.60
CA ASP A 578 -13.70 15.54 23.24
C ASP A 578 -14.51 14.44 22.56
N CYS A 579 -14.07 13.17 22.63
CA CYS A 579 -14.81 12.03 22.10
C CYS A 579 -16.20 11.89 22.75
N ILE A 580 -16.32 12.07 24.06
CA ILE A 580 -17.61 12.05 24.75
C ILE A 580 -18.51 13.20 24.28
N LYS A 581 -17.94 14.40 24.07
CA LYS A 581 -18.67 15.55 23.55
C LYS A 581 -19.22 15.27 22.16
N TYR A 582 -18.41 14.72 21.25
CA TYR A 582 -18.85 14.34 19.91
C TYR A 582 -19.95 13.27 19.94
N LYS A 583 -19.84 12.27 20.82
CA LYS A 583 -20.87 11.26 21.03
C LYS A 583 -22.22 11.89 21.41
N LYS A 584 -22.21 12.77 22.42
CA LYS A 584 -23.41 13.47 22.87
C LYS A 584 -24.02 14.34 21.77
N ASN A 585 -23.18 15.08 21.04
CA ASN A 585 -23.65 15.93 19.93
C ASN A 585 -24.33 15.10 18.83
N TYR A 586 -23.78 13.93 18.50
CA TYR A 586 -24.38 13.03 17.51
C TYR A 586 -25.69 12.41 17.99
N GLU A 587 -25.78 11.98 19.26
CA GLU A 587 -27.03 11.44 19.85
C GLU A 587 -28.19 12.46 19.83
N ILE A 588 -27.88 13.76 19.82
CA ILE A 588 -28.87 14.86 19.79
C ILE A 588 -29.30 15.20 18.35
N LEU A 589 -28.52 14.86 17.31
CA LEU A 589 -28.82 15.20 15.90
C LEU A 589 -30.21 14.72 15.42
N PRO A 590 -30.68 13.49 15.72
CA PRO A 590 -32.01 13.04 15.33
C PRO A 590 -33.12 13.94 15.91
N ALA A 591 -32.98 14.36 17.17
CA ALA A 591 -33.94 15.23 17.83
C ALA A 591 -33.94 16.65 17.24
N ILE A 592 -32.77 17.18 16.87
CA ILE A 592 -32.67 18.46 16.16
C ILE A 592 -33.35 18.39 14.79
N LYS A 593 -33.17 17.28 14.06
CA LYS A 593 -33.82 17.06 12.76
C LYS A 593 -35.33 17.01 12.87
N GLU A 594 -35.84 16.30 13.86
CA GLU A 594 -37.28 16.20 14.12
C GLU A 594 -37.89 17.57 14.45
N LEU A 595 -37.21 18.38 15.29
CA LEU A 595 -37.62 19.74 15.61
C LEU A 595 -37.66 20.68 14.39
N LEU A 596 -36.74 20.52 13.44
CA LEU A 596 -36.64 21.33 12.23
C LEU A 596 -37.66 20.97 11.13
N VAL A 597 -38.41 19.87 11.27
CA VAL A 597 -39.47 19.51 10.32
C VAL A 597 -40.60 20.56 10.34
N ASP A 598 -40.98 21.00 11.55
CA ASP A 598 -42.12 21.90 11.75
C ASP A 598 -41.72 23.32 12.19
N ASN A 599 -40.44 23.58 12.46
CA ASN A 599 -39.96 24.87 12.98
C ASN A 599 -38.83 25.48 12.13
N PRO A 600 -38.79 26.82 11.98
CA PRO A 600 -37.70 27.48 11.28
C PRO A 600 -36.39 27.39 12.05
N PHE A 601 -35.28 27.38 11.33
CA PHE A 601 -33.91 27.23 11.86
C PHE A 601 -33.54 28.25 12.94
N SER A 602 -34.20 29.41 12.97
CA SER A 602 -34.01 30.48 13.95
C SER A 602 -34.50 30.13 15.37
N VAL A 603 -35.32 29.09 15.53
CA VAL A 603 -35.83 28.62 16.84
C VAL A 603 -34.74 27.86 17.62
N LEU A 604 -33.74 27.30 16.93
CA LEU A 604 -32.62 26.62 17.56
C LEU A 604 -31.66 27.61 18.24
N SER A 605 -31.09 27.21 19.37
CA SER A 605 -29.97 27.93 19.99
C SER A 605 -28.75 27.90 19.06
N LYS A 606 -27.85 28.88 19.20
CA LYS A 606 -26.60 28.94 18.42
C LYS A 606 -25.76 27.66 18.53
N GLU A 607 -25.84 26.97 19.67
CA GLU A 607 -25.16 25.68 19.90
C GLU A 607 -25.76 24.56 19.03
N PHE A 608 -27.09 24.43 18.98
CA PHE A 608 -27.73 23.41 18.14
C PHE A 608 -27.65 23.73 16.65
N GLN A 609 -27.63 25.01 16.27
CA GLN A 609 -27.34 25.43 14.90
C GLN A 609 -25.94 25.02 14.45
N GLN A 610 -24.93 25.18 15.31
CA GLN A 610 -23.55 24.73 15.05
C GLN A 610 -23.45 23.21 14.92
N ILE A 611 -24.14 22.46 15.79
CA ILE A 611 -24.18 20.98 15.72
C ILE A 611 -24.84 20.52 14.41
N TYR A 612 -25.95 21.17 14.01
CA TYR A 612 -26.61 20.86 12.75
C TYR A 612 -25.74 21.20 11.53
N SER A 613 -25.01 22.32 11.57
CA SER A 613 -24.10 22.71 10.47
C SER A 613 -22.91 21.76 10.29
N THR A 614 -22.53 21.02 11.34
CA THR A 614 -21.42 20.05 11.33
C THR A 614 -21.89 18.60 11.20
N GLU A 615 -23.13 18.36 10.76
CA GLU A 615 -23.74 17.03 10.67
C GLU A 615 -22.89 16.02 9.87
N GLN A 616 -22.42 16.42 8.69
CA GLN A 616 -21.65 15.53 7.80
C GLN A 616 -20.35 15.09 8.47
N GLU A 617 -19.63 16.04 9.10
CA GLU A 617 -18.39 15.77 9.83
C GLU A 617 -18.65 14.90 11.07
N LEU A 618 -19.69 15.19 11.86
CA LEU A 618 -20.06 14.43 13.05
C LEU A 618 -20.44 12.98 12.71
N SER A 619 -21.15 12.77 11.58
CA SER A 619 -21.49 11.43 11.09
C SER A 619 -20.26 10.61 10.70
N GLU A 620 -19.25 11.24 10.09
CA GLU A 620 -17.98 10.58 9.77
C GLU A 620 -17.17 10.24 11.03
N ILE A 621 -17.08 11.17 11.97
CA ILE A 621 -16.39 10.98 13.25
C ILE A 621 -17.06 9.86 14.07
N TYR A 622 -18.39 9.84 14.13
CA TYR A 622 -19.15 8.85 14.91
C TYR A 622 -18.91 7.40 14.45
N LYS A 623 -18.65 7.18 13.16
CA LYS A 623 -18.32 5.82 12.64
C LYS A 623 -17.06 5.23 13.28
N VAL A 624 -16.09 6.07 13.66
CA VAL A 624 -14.79 5.66 14.21
C VAL A 624 -14.74 5.81 15.74
N LEU A 625 -15.65 6.61 16.29
CA LEU A 625 -15.68 7.01 17.70
C LEU A 625 -15.68 5.85 18.72
N PRO A 626 -16.41 4.73 18.53
CA PRO A 626 -16.34 3.61 19.46
C PRO A 626 -14.95 3.00 19.57
N ASN A 627 -14.23 2.89 18.44
CA ASN A 627 -12.88 2.34 18.41
C ASN A 627 -11.89 3.29 19.10
N ASN A 628 -12.05 4.62 18.90
CA ASN A 628 -11.20 5.62 19.53
C ASN A 628 -11.37 5.64 21.06
N LEU A 629 -12.60 5.52 21.56
CA LEU A 629 -12.86 5.46 23.00
C LEU A 629 -12.22 4.23 23.64
N GLN A 630 -12.37 3.05 23.01
CA GLN A 630 -11.72 1.82 23.49
C GLN A 630 -10.20 1.97 23.50
N TYR A 631 -9.63 2.52 22.44
CA TYR A 631 -8.19 2.75 22.33
C TYR A 631 -7.64 3.68 23.42
N LEU A 632 -8.35 4.77 23.76
CA LEU A 632 -7.94 5.67 24.85
C LEU A 632 -8.03 4.99 26.22
N GLU A 633 -9.04 4.14 26.44
CA GLU A 633 -9.13 3.33 27.66
C GLU A 633 -7.99 2.30 27.74
N ASP A 634 -7.63 1.66 26.63
CA ASP A 634 -6.50 0.72 26.56
C ASP A 634 -5.17 1.42 26.86
N LEU A 635 -4.94 2.63 26.31
CA LEU A 635 -3.75 3.44 26.60
C LEU A 635 -3.61 3.82 28.07
N LEU A 636 -4.73 4.14 28.73
CA LEU A 636 -4.76 4.42 30.16
C LEU A 636 -4.29 3.19 30.95
N ILE A 637 -4.87 2.03 30.63
CA ILE A 637 -4.56 0.76 31.28
C ILE A 637 -3.08 0.41 31.06
N ASP A 638 -2.59 0.54 29.84
CA ASP A 638 -1.19 0.30 29.50
C ASP A 638 -0.24 1.22 30.26
N THR A 639 -0.61 2.49 30.46
CA THR A 639 0.16 3.46 31.25
C THR A 639 0.27 3.04 32.71
N TYR A 640 -0.85 2.61 33.31
CA TYR A 640 -0.88 2.10 34.68
C TYR A 640 -0.05 0.82 34.84
N ILE A 641 -0.29 -0.18 33.98
CA ILE A 641 0.43 -1.46 33.98
C ILE A 641 1.94 -1.24 33.79
N SER A 642 2.33 -0.38 32.84
CA SER A 642 3.74 -0.07 32.57
C SER A 642 4.42 0.56 33.80
N LYS A 643 3.74 1.49 34.48
CA LYS A 643 4.27 2.11 35.69
C LYS A 643 4.43 1.11 36.84
N CYS A 644 3.41 0.28 37.10
CA CYS A 644 3.46 -0.74 38.14
C CYS A 644 4.56 -1.77 37.87
N ASN A 645 4.69 -2.25 36.63
CA ASN A 645 5.73 -3.20 36.25
C ASN A 645 7.15 -2.62 36.35
N LEU A 646 7.34 -1.32 36.06
CA LEU A 646 8.63 -0.67 36.30
C LEU A 646 8.97 -0.60 37.78
N LYS A 647 7.99 -0.30 38.65
CA LYS A 647 8.11 -0.29 40.11
C LYS A 647 8.10 -1.70 40.75
N SER A 648 7.97 -2.78 39.97
CA SER A 648 7.82 -4.17 40.44
C SER A 648 6.60 -4.39 41.36
N GLN A 649 5.49 -3.69 41.10
CA GLN A 649 4.19 -3.89 41.75
C GLN A 649 3.33 -4.83 40.88
N PHE A 650 2.90 -5.97 41.43
CA PHE A 650 2.20 -7.02 40.68
C PHE A 650 0.69 -7.09 40.92
N ASP A 651 0.18 -6.43 41.96
CA ASP A 651 -1.26 -6.36 42.25
C ASP A 651 -1.91 -5.26 41.40
N LEU A 652 -2.39 -5.64 40.21
CA LEU A 652 -3.03 -4.74 39.26
C LEU A 652 -4.55 -4.67 39.50
N ASN A 653 -5.07 -3.53 39.96
CA ASN A 653 -6.51 -3.30 40.09
C ASN A 653 -7.07 -2.49 38.90
N ILE A 654 -7.19 -3.16 37.76
CA ILE A 654 -7.62 -2.55 36.49
C ILE A 654 -9.07 -2.05 36.58
N GLU A 655 -9.94 -2.74 37.31
CA GLU A 655 -11.35 -2.34 37.46
C GLU A 655 -11.49 -1.02 38.22
N ASN A 656 -10.67 -0.80 39.25
CA ASN A 656 -10.65 0.46 39.99
C ASN A 656 -10.12 1.62 39.14
N VAL A 657 -9.11 1.38 38.29
CA VAL A 657 -8.63 2.40 37.34
C VAL A 657 -9.73 2.79 36.36
N LYS A 658 -10.46 1.81 35.80
CA LYS A 658 -11.58 2.06 34.89
C LYS A 658 -12.73 2.83 35.56
N SER A 659 -13.03 2.53 36.83
CA SER A 659 -14.08 3.23 37.57
C SER A 659 -13.69 4.67 37.88
N LEU A 660 -12.47 4.90 38.36
CA LEU A 660 -11.95 6.23 38.67
C LEU A 660 -11.81 7.11 37.42
N TRP A 661 -11.41 6.56 36.27
CA TRP A 661 -11.36 7.28 35.00
C TRP A 661 -12.68 7.96 34.63
N LYS A 662 -13.79 7.30 34.93
CA LYS A 662 -15.14 7.80 34.62
C LYS A 662 -15.70 8.70 35.72
N ARG A 663 -15.21 8.59 36.96
CA ARG A 663 -15.75 9.27 38.14
C ARG A 663 -14.96 10.52 38.55
N ASP A 664 -13.66 10.38 38.76
CA ASP A 664 -12.80 11.44 39.31
C ASP A 664 -11.35 11.29 38.80
N PHE A 665 -10.96 12.22 37.93
CA PHE A 665 -9.63 12.24 37.32
C PHE A 665 -8.53 12.66 38.31
N SER A 666 -8.85 13.49 39.31
CA SER A 666 -7.88 13.90 40.33
C SER A 666 -7.56 12.76 41.29
N GLU A 667 -8.58 12.01 41.72
CA GLU A 667 -8.41 10.80 42.52
C GLU A 667 -7.62 9.73 41.75
N LEU A 668 -7.89 9.59 40.45
CA LEU A 668 -7.14 8.68 39.59
C LEU A 668 -5.66 9.02 39.50
N ILE A 669 -5.30 10.30 39.30
CA ILE A 669 -3.89 10.71 39.27
C ILE A 669 -3.20 10.33 40.58
N GLN A 670 -3.83 10.63 41.72
CA GLN A 670 -3.25 10.26 43.02
C GLN A 670 -3.10 8.74 43.17
N TYR A 671 -4.05 7.96 42.67
CA TYR A 671 -3.99 6.51 42.68
C TYR A 671 -2.84 5.95 41.82
N ILE A 672 -2.62 6.50 40.63
CA ILE A 672 -1.53 6.08 39.72
C ILE A 672 -0.16 6.59 40.20
N LEU A 673 -0.11 7.69 40.98
CA LEU A 673 1.15 8.24 41.50
C LEU A 673 1.72 7.44 42.68
N LYS A 674 0.85 6.91 43.55
CA LYS A 674 1.23 5.94 44.59
C LYS A 674 1.99 4.76 43.97
#